data_AF-A0A418Q8N3-F1
#
_entry.id   AF-A0A418Q8N3-F1
#
_cell.length_a   1.000
_cell.length_b   1.000
_cell.length_c   1.000
_cell.angle_alpha   90.00
_cell.angle_beta   90.00
_cell.angle_gamma   90.00
#
_symmetry.space_group_name_H-M   'P 1'
#
loop_
_entity.id
_entity.type
_entity.pdbx_description
1 polymer ?
#
loop_
_entity_poly.entity_id
_entity_poly.type
_entity_poly.pdbx_seq_one_letter_code
_entity_poly.pdbx_strand_id
1 'polypeptide(L)'
;MTTTIGTPADNSVDSGPKEGIVYGGETLKAHRDRIMEATRSTGHYAGLKDKDLRASSPIQYNKIFSRLRAGLVDARETSKKIAASPIVEQEGELCFTLYNACGDSILTSTGIIIHVGTMGAAIKYMIENNWEDNPGVEDGDIFCNNDCLTGNVHPCDVHTLVPIFWEGKLIGWVGGVTHVIDTGSVGPGSMSTGQVQRFGDGYSITCRKIGSNDTLWRDWLHESQRMVRTTRYWMLDERTRIAGCHMIRDLVYDVIESEGLDAYWKFAYESVEHGREGLQNRIKAMTIPGTYRQTAFVDVPFSHEDVRLPSDFAKVDTIMHAPSEITIRSDATWKIDFEGASRWCWHTFNANPVSFTSGIWVMMTQTLIPSEMINDGAAYGTEFRLPKGTWTNPNDRRVAFAYSWHFMVSAWSALWRGLSRAYTGRGYLEEVNSGNANTSNWLQGGGFNQYDEIHAVNSFECAANGVGASATRDGISHAAAMWNPEGDMGDMEIWELAEPLVYLGRQIKAGSGGAGKYRGGCGFESLRLVYNAKDWTMFFMGNSNITSDWGLMGGYPAASGYRFAAHDTNLKELIESGAEIPIGGDTDPENPKYDALIPDAQIKRDKQAVTTEEAFKDYDLYLNYMRGGPGYGDPLERDPQAVIDDMNGGYVLPRLVETVYGVKATENDGVWELDESGTEKLREDIRKDRLAKAKPVSEWMKEERQRIIDKKAAIPVQLMYAQSFKLGQRFRKEFRDFWDIPEDWDLLEEDLPVPSFGRDRAMDISELPDVHMVKFVEE
;
A
#
# COMPACT_ATOMS: atom_id res chain seq x y z
N MET A 1 19.93 39.33 -52.07
CA MET A 1 20.34 37.95 -52.39
C MET A 1 19.42 37.03 -51.62
N THR A 2 18.39 36.55 -52.31
CA THR A 2 17.36 35.63 -51.81
C THR A 2 17.81 34.20 -52.14
N THR A 3 18.23 33.46 -51.12
CA THR A 3 18.59 32.04 -51.23
C THR A 3 17.38 31.20 -50.86
N THR A 4 16.75 30.63 -51.87
CA THR A 4 15.76 29.55 -51.79
C THR A 4 16.40 28.30 -51.17
N ILE A 5 15.90 27.88 -50.02
CA ILE A 5 16.16 26.57 -49.42
C ILE A 5 15.12 25.60 -50.00
N GLY A 6 15.60 24.55 -50.66
CA GLY A 6 14.77 23.55 -51.32
C GLY A 6 13.97 22.70 -50.34
N THR A 7 12.76 22.36 -50.75
CA THR A 7 11.87 21.38 -50.14
C THR A 7 12.57 20.01 -50.04
N PRO A 8 12.47 19.28 -48.91
CA PRO A 8 12.91 17.89 -48.86
C PRO A 8 12.01 17.04 -49.76
N ALA A 9 12.63 16.14 -50.53
CA ALA A 9 11.93 15.14 -51.32
C ALA A 9 11.16 14.20 -50.38
N ASP A 10 9.86 14.12 -50.61
CA ASP A 10 8.95 13.13 -50.03
C ASP A 10 9.32 11.74 -50.58
N ASN A 11 10.11 11.00 -49.82
CA ASN A 11 10.30 9.56 -50.01
C ASN A 11 9.27 8.82 -49.16
N SER A 12 7.98 9.00 -49.46
CA SER A 12 6.93 8.10 -49.01
C SER A 12 7.10 6.76 -49.75
N VAL A 13 7.96 5.89 -49.22
CA VAL A 13 7.87 4.48 -49.54
C VAL A 13 6.56 4.01 -48.94
N ASP A 14 5.60 3.75 -49.82
CA ASP A 14 4.34 3.07 -49.55
C ASP A 14 4.65 1.68 -48.96
N SER A 15 4.82 1.62 -47.64
CA SER A 15 4.78 0.37 -46.89
C SER A 15 3.32 0.04 -46.69
N GLY A 16 2.81 -0.97 -47.40
CA GLY A 16 1.51 -1.57 -47.10
C GLY A 16 1.37 -1.92 -45.61
N PRO A 17 0.16 -2.25 -45.12
CA PRO A 17 -0.08 -2.45 -43.70
C PRO A 17 0.97 -3.41 -43.12
N LYS A 18 1.85 -2.89 -42.23
CA LYS A 18 2.84 -3.71 -41.53
C LYS A 18 2.09 -4.80 -40.78
N GLU A 19 2.50 -6.05 -40.98
CA GLU A 19 1.97 -7.17 -40.22
C GLU A 19 2.30 -6.95 -38.73
N GLY A 20 1.30 -7.10 -37.86
CA GLY A 20 1.48 -6.84 -36.42
C GLY A 20 2.40 -7.87 -35.76
N ILE A 21 2.99 -7.47 -34.63
CA ILE A 21 4.02 -8.26 -33.95
C ILE A 21 3.45 -9.46 -33.18
N VAL A 22 2.17 -9.48 -32.83
CA VAL A 22 1.59 -10.53 -31.99
C VAL A 22 1.49 -11.85 -32.76
N TYR A 23 1.64 -12.98 -32.07
CA TYR A 23 1.32 -14.29 -32.64
C TYR A 23 -0.12 -14.30 -33.19
N GLY A 24 -0.26 -14.59 -34.49
CA GLY A 24 -1.50 -14.43 -35.25
C GLY A 24 -1.53 -13.22 -36.20
N GLY A 25 -0.52 -12.34 -36.18
CA GLY A 25 -0.33 -11.25 -37.14
C GLY A 25 -1.10 -9.96 -36.83
N GLU A 26 -1.83 -9.91 -35.70
CA GLU A 26 -2.49 -8.71 -35.18
C GLU A 26 -1.45 -7.76 -34.55
N THR A 27 -1.72 -6.45 -34.57
CA THR A 27 -0.99 -5.50 -33.72
C THR A 27 -1.37 -5.75 -32.25
N LEU A 28 -0.53 -5.32 -31.31
CA LEU A 28 -0.82 -5.36 -29.87
C LEU A 28 -2.19 -4.76 -29.55
N LYS A 29 -2.47 -3.59 -30.13
CA LYS A 29 -3.74 -2.89 -29.94
C LYS A 29 -4.93 -3.65 -30.51
N ALA A 30 -4.83 -4.11 -31.76
CA ALA A 30 -5.92 -4.87 -32.39
C ALA A 30 -6.22 -6.17 -31.62
N HIS A 31 -5.16 -6.84 -31.16
CA HIS A 31 -5.27 -8.06 -30.36
C HIS A 31 -6.01 -7.80 -29.04
N ARG A 32 -5.57 -6.79 -28.28
CA ARG A 32 -6.20 -6.40 -27.01
C ARG A 32 -7.65 -5.95 -27.20
N ASP A 33 -7.92 -5.08 -28.18
CA ASP A 33 -9.26 -4.57 -28.45
C ASP A 33 -10.24 -5.70 -28.76
N ARG A 34 -9.82 -6.72 -29.54
CA ARG A 34 -10.62 -7.92 -29.81
C ARG A 34 -10.91 -8.71 -28.53
N ILE A 35 -9.92 -8.92 -27.67
CA ILE A 35 -10.07 -9.65 -26.40
C ILE A 35 -11.02 -8.88 -25.46
N MET A 36 -10.87 -7.56 -25.33
CA MET A 36 -11.74 -6.72 -24.51
C MET A 36 -13.18 -6.69 -25.01
N GLU A 37 -13.40 -6.65 -26.33
CA GLU A 37 -14.74 -6.72 -26.90
C GLU A 37 -15.41 -8.08 -26.65
N ALA A 38 -14.67 -9.17 -26.80
CA ALA A 38 -15.16 -10.50 -26.46
C ALA A 38 -15.51 -10.60 -24.96
N THR A 39 -14.70 -10.05 -24.08
CA THR A 39 -14.98 -10.00 -22.63
C THR A 39 -16.27 -9.23 -22.33
N ARG A 40 -16.42 -8.02 -22.89
CA ARG A 40 -17.62 -7.18 -22.66
C ARG A 40 -18.90 -7.82 -23.18
N SER A 41 -18.85 -8.45 -24.36
CA SER A 41 -20.04 -9.02 -25.00
C SER A 41 -20.48 -10.35 -24.38
N THR A 42 -19.58 -11.09 -23.75
CA THR A 42 -19.86 -12.44 -23.22
C THR A 42 -19.92 -12.53 -21.70
N GLY A 43 -19.27 -11.61 -20.98
CA GLY A 43 -19.05 -11.70 -19.54
C GLY A 43 -17.95 -12.69 -19.11
N HIS A 44 -17.24 -13.27 -20.08
CA HIS A 44 -16.12 -14.21 -19.87
C HIS A 44 -14.86 -13.63 -20.50
N TYR A 45 -13.72 -13.69 -19.80
CA TYR A 45 -12.47 -13.18 -20.31
C TYR A 45 -12.12 -13.82 -21.68
N ALA A 46 -11.79 -12.97 -22.66
CA ALA A 46 -11.50 -13.34 -24.05
C ALA A 46 -12.65 -14.09 -24.77
N GLY A 47 -13.88 -14.05 -24.25
CA GLY A 47 -15.01 -14.81 -24.80
C GLY A 47 -15.01 -16.30 -24.45
N LEU A 48 -14.14 -16.73 -23.53
CA LEU A 48 -13.91 -18.15 -23.21
C LEU A 48 -15.01 -18.73 -22.31
N LYS A 49 -16.15 -19.09 -22.89
CA LYS A 49 -17.21 -19.84 -22.18
C LYS A 49 -16.75 -21.24 -21.78
N ASP A 50 -15.93 -21.85 -22.62
CA ASP A 50 -15.27 -23.14 -22.38
C ASP A 50 -13.75 -22.95 -22.41
N LYS A 51 -13.04 -23.77 -21.64
CA LYS A 51 -11.57 -23.77 -21.55
C LYS A 51 -11.05 -25.08 -22.14
N ASP A 52 -10.77 -25.07 -23.43
CA ASP A 52 -10.48 -26.26 -24.24
C ASP A 52 -9.30 -27.06 -23.68
N LEU A 53 -8.13 -26.44 -23.48
CA LEU A 53 -6.95 -27.13 -22.95
C LEU A 53 -7.22 -27.70 -21.56
N ARG A 54 -7.88 -26.93 -20.69
CA ARG A 54 -8.24 -27.40 -19.34
C ARG A 54 -9.21 -28.58 -19.38
N ALA A 55 -10.17 -28.58 -20.29
CA ALA A 55 -11.21 -29.60 -20.40
C ALA A 55 -10.72 -30.87 -21.12
N SER A 56 -10.06 -30.72 -22.27
CA SER A 56 -9.61 -31.82 -23.12
C SER A 56 -8.29 -32.42 -22.66
N SER A 57 -7.43 -31.64 -22.01
CA SER A 57 -6.06 -32.05 -21.64
C SER A 57 -5.65 -31.53 -20.25
N PRO A 58 -6.43 -31.86 -19.19
CA PRO A 58 -6.21 -31.32 -17.84
C PRO A 58 -4.83 -31.63 -17.27
N ILE A 59 -4.22 -32.76 -17.63
CA ILE A 59 -2.85 -33.10 -17.19
C ILE A 59 -1.84 -32.11 -17.77
N GLN A 60 -1.96 -31.78 -19.06
CA GLN A 60 -1.08 -30.82 -19.73
C GLN A 60 -1.27 -29.42 -19.16
N TYR A 61 -2.53 -28.99 -18.98
CA TYR A 61 -2.85 -27.70 -18.33
C TYR A 61 -2.20 -27.57 -16.95
N ASN A 62 -2.33 -28.59 -16.10
CA ASN A 62 -1.74 -28.58 -14.76
C ASN A 62 -0.21 -28.68 -14.78
N LYS A 63 0.38 -29.37 -15.75
CA LYS A 63 1.83 -29.44 -15.93
C LYS A 63 2.41 -28.07 -16.31
N ILE A 64 1.77 -27.35 -17.24
CA ILE A 64 2.15 -25.98 -17.60
C ILE A 64 2.01 -25.05 -16.39
N PHE A 65 0.86 -25.07 -15.72
CA PHE A 65 0.63 -24.29 -14.49
C PHE A 65 1.72 -24.53 -13.44
N SER A 66 1.99 -25.79 -13.12
CA SER A 66 2.95 -26.17 -12.08
C SER A 66 4.37 -25.70 -12.41
N ARG A 67 4.83 -25.93 -13.65
CA ARG A 67 6.18 -25.55 -14.10
C ARG A 67 6.36 -24.03 -14.14
N LEU A 68 5.41 -23.30 -14.74
CA LEU A 68 5.50 -21.83 -14.84
C LEU A 68 5.43 -21.17 -13.46
N ARG A 69 4.49 -21.61 -12.59
CA ARG A 69 4.38 -21.06 -11.23
C ARG A 69 5.65 -21.33 -10.41
N ALA A 70 6.19 -22.56 -10.49
CA ALA A 70 7.43 -22.88 -9.79
C ALA A 70 8.60 -22.03 -10.26
N GLY A 71 8.72 -21.79 -11.57
CA GLY A 71 9.79 -20.96 -12.11
C GLY A 71 9.66 -19.46 -11.77
N LEU A 72 8.44 -18.92 -11.63
CA LEU A 72 8.24 -17.56 -11.11
C LEU A 72 8.69 -17.43 -9.65
N VAL A 73 8.36 -18.42 -8.82
CA VAL A 73 8.81 -18.48 -7.41
C VAL A 73 10.33 -18.61 -7.34
N ASP A 74 10.93 -19.49 -8.14
CA ASP A 74 12.38 -19.70 -8.19
C ASP A 74 13.14 -18.46 -8.70
N ALA A 75 12.61 -17.78 -9.71
CA ALA A 75 13.19 -16.54 -10.22
C ALA A 75 13.23 -15.46 -9.14
N ARG A 76 12.17 -15.30 -8.34
CA ARG A 76 12.17 -14.40 -7.18
C ARG A 76 13.24 -14.81 -6.15
N GLU A 77 13.20 -16.06 -5.69
CA GLU A 77 14.09 -16.54 -4.62
C GLU A 77 15.57 -16.56 -5.00
N THR A 78 15.87 -16.75 -6.29
CA THR A 78 17.23 -16.76 -6.81
C THR A 78 17.74 -15.35 -7.06
N SER A 79 16.96 -14.51 -7.77
CA SER A 79 17.43 -13.18 -8.18
C SER A 79 17.56 -12.22 -7.01
N LYS A 80 16.75 -12.34 -5.95
CA LYS A 80 16.84 -11.44 -4.78
C LYS A 80 18.23 -11.40 -4.15
N LYS A 81 18.98 -12.51 -4.26
CA LYS A 81 20.36 -12.67 -3.75
C LYS A 81 21.41 -11.82 -4.48
N ILE A 82 21.03 -11.14 -5.55
CA ILE A 82 21.91 -10.21 -6.29
C ILE A 82 21.93 -8.84 -5.60
N ALA A 83 20.83 -8.46 -4.93
CA ALA A 83 20.69 -7.14 -4.34
C ALA A 83 21.66 -6.92 -3.16
N ALA A 84 22.14 -5.69 -3.01
CA ALA A 84 22.81 -5.26 -1.79
C ALA A 84 21.84 -4.65 -0.76
N SER A 85 20.62 -4.29 -1.19
CA SER A 85 19.60 -3.70 -0.34
C SER A 85 18.91 -4.80 0.48
N PRO A 86 18.88 -4.71 1.82
CA PRO A 86 18.15 -5.67 2.65
C PRO A 86 16.66 -5.76 2.31
N ILE A 87 16.06 -4.64 1.85
CA ILE A 87 14.67 -4.57 1.38
C ILE A 87 14.37 -5.64 0.32
N VAL A 88 15.32 -5.88 -0.59
CA VAL A 88 15.15 -6.88 -1.65
C VAL A 88 15.72 -8.23 -1.23
N GLU A 89 16.93 -8.27 -0.68
CA GLU A 89 17.67 -9.50 -0.41
C GLU A 89 17.06 -10.33 0.72
N GLN A 90 16.74 -9.68 1.84
CA GLN A 90 16.19 -10.30 3.05
C GLN A 90 14.66 -10.26 3.04
N GLU A 91 14.06 -9.06 3.07
CA GLU A 91 12.60 -8.90 3.21
C GLU A 91 11.82 -9.40 1.98
N GLY A 92 12.49 -9.44 0.82
CA GLY A 92 11.90 -9.97 -0.41
C GLY A 92 10.85 -9.04 -1.02
N GLU A 93 11.05 -7.73 -0.95
CA GLU A 93 10.17 -6.72 -1.56
C GLU A 93 10.45 -6.55 -3.05
N LEU A 94 10.27 -7.67 -3.74
CA LEU A 94 10.35 -7.86 -5.17
C LEU A 94 9.25 -8.84 -5.62
N CYS A 95 8.84 -8.73 -6.88
CA CYS A 95 7.83 -9.59 -7.47
C CYS A 95 8.12 -9.79 -8.96
N PHE A 96 7.85 -11.01 -9.45
CA PHE A 96 7.89 -11.33 -10.87
C PHE A 96 6.56 -11.87 -11.36
N THR A 97 6.12 -11.39 -12.52
CA THR A 97 4.82 -11.74 -13.10
C THR A 97 4.96 -12.02 -14.59
N LEU A 98 4.35 -13.12 -15.04
CA LEU A 98 4.25 -13.49 -16.44
C LEU A 98 2.91 -12.99 -17.01
N TYR A 99 2.94 -12.37 -18.18
CA TYR A 99 1.78 -11.79 -18.85
C TYR A 99 1.58 -12.40 -20.24
N ASN A 100 0.33 -12.47 -20.69
CA ASN A 100 0.01 -12.72 -22.09
C ASN A 100 0.22 -11.47 -22.95
N ALA A 101 0.01 -11.58 -24.26
CA ALA A 101 0.26 -10.48 -25.21
C ALA A 101 -0.59 -9.22 -24.95
N CYS A 102 -1.75 -9.35 -24.28
CA CYS A 102 -2.63 -8.24 -23.91
C CYS A 102 -2.17 -7.48 -22.66
N GLY A 103 -1.10 -7.92 -21.99
CA GLY A 103 -0.67 -7.40 -20.70
C GLY A 103 -1.55 -7.84 -19.54
N ASP A 104 -2.26 -8.98 -19.67
CA ASP A 104 -2.98 -9.60 -18.56
C ASP A 104 -2.12 -10.69 -17.91
N SER A 105 -2.05 -10.70 -16.59
CA SER A 105 -1.21 -11.64 -15.86
C SER A 105 -1.72 -13.07 -16.01
N ILE A 106 -0.80 -14.00 -16.25
CA ILE A 106 -1.06 -15.44 -16.32
C ILE A 106 -0.83 -16.04 -14.92
N LEU A 107 0.35 -15.77 -14.35
CA LEU A 107 0.85 -16.25 -13.06
C LEU A 107 1.85 -15.25 -12.47
N THR A 108 2.06 -15.33 -11.15
CA THR A 108 3.00 -14.46 -10.42
C THR A 108 3.76 -15.23 -9.32
N SER A 109 4.92 -14.72 -8.92
CA SER A 109 5.51 -15.03 -7.60
C SER A 109 4.67 -14.42 -6.48
N THR A 110 4.99 -14.72 -5.23
CA THR A 110 4.53 -13.94 -4.08
C THR A 110 5.41 -12.69 -3.86
N GLY A 111 5.35 -12.05 -2.68
CA GLY A 111 5.97 -10.75 -2.39
C GLY A 111 5.02 -9.57 -2.64
N ILE A 112 5.53 -8.45 -3.18
CA ILE A 112 4.78 -7.23 -3.48
C ILE A 112 3.86 -7.38 -4.72
N ILE A 113 2.87 -8.26 -4.62
CA ILE A 113 2.02 -8.66 -5.74
C ILE A 113 1.03 -7.58 -6.21
N ILE A 114 0.96 -6.42 -5.57
CA ILE A 114 0.21 -5.27 -6.11
C ILE A 114 0.68 -4.90 -7.53
N HIS A 115 1.96 -5.14 -7.84
CA HIS A 115 2.56 -4.83 -9.14
C HIS A 115 2.15 -5.78 -10.26
N VAL A 116 1.43 -6.87 -9.96
CA VAL A 116 0.73 -7.67 -10.97
C VAL A 116 -0.13 -6.74 -11.82
N GLY A 117 -0.92 -5.88 -11.19
CA GLY A 117 -1.77 -4.92 -11.88
C GLY A 117 -1.00 -3.71 -12.43
N THR A 118 -0.02 -3.17 -11.70
CA THR A 118 0.67 -1.94 -12.14
C THR A 118 1.59 -2.15 -13.34
N MET A 119 2.32 -3.28 -13.39
CA MET A 119 3.12 -3.65 -14.57
C MET A 119 2.23 -4.00 -15.76
N GLY A 120 1.11 -4.70 -15.51
CA GLY A 120 0.08 -4.95 -16.53
C GLY A 120 -0.50 -3.66 -17.10
N ALA A 121 -0.78 -2.66 -16.26
CA ALA A 121 -1.24 -1.35 -16.69
C ALA A 121 -0.19 -0.58 -17.50
N ALA A 122 1.09 -0.68 -17.13
CA ALA A 122 2.19 -0.10 -17.93
C ALA A 122 2.31 -0.77 -19.31
N ILE A 123 2.19 -2.11 -19.39
CA ILE A 123 2.13 -2.83 -20.68
C ILE A 123 0.92 -2.32 -21.48
N LYS A 124 -0.27 -2.24 -20.88
CA LYS A 124 -1.49 -1.76 -21.55
C LYS A 124 -1.37 -0.29 -21.99
N TYR A 125 -0.64 0.54 -21.25
CA TYR A 125 -0.33 1.92 -21.66
C TYR A 125 0.54 1.94 -22.92
N MET A 126 1.59 1.11 -22.98
CA MET A 126 2.39 0.93 -24.22
C MET A 126 1.53 0.49 -25.40
N ILE A 127 0.60 -0.46 -25.17
CA ILE A 127 -0.33 -0.96 -26.19
C ILE A 127 -1.23 0.17 -26.73
N GLU A 128 -1.88 0.95 -25.86
CA GLU A 128 -2.84 1.98 -26.27
C GLU A 128 -2.18 3.19 -26.94
N ASN A 129 -0.89 3.42 -26.67
CA ASN A 129 -0.15 4.56 -27.20
C ASN A 129 0.86 4.16 -28.28
N ASN A 130 0.62 3.01 -28.93
CA ASN A 130 1.33 2.61 -30.15
C ASN A 130 2.86 2.49 -30.01
N TRP A 131 3.34 2.01 -28.85
CA TRP A 131 4.77 1.68 -28.66
C TRP A 131 5.29 0.68 -29.71
N GLU A 132 4.40 -0.16 -30.28
CA GLU A 132 4.72 -1.09 -31.37
C GLU A 132 5.33 -0.39 -32.59
N ASP A 133 4.91 0.83 -32.92
CA ASP A 133 5.48 1.60 -34.04
C ASP A 133 6.66 2.48 -33.62
N ASN A 134 6.56 3.12 -32.45
CA ASN A 134 7.64 3.96 -31.91
C ASN A 134 7.59 3.93 -30.37
N PRO A 135 8.65 3.47 -29.68
CA PRO A 135 10.00 3.16 -30.16
C PRO A 135 10.18 1.77 -30.79
N GLY A 136 9.10 1.05 -31.06
CA GLY A 136 9.12 -0.35 -31.45
C GLY A 136 9.20 -1.27 -30.24
N VAL A 137 8.72 -2.50 -30.39
CA VAL A 137 8.86 -3.59 -29.41
C VAL A 137 9.51 -4.76 -30.12
N GLU A 138 10.79 -5.01 -29.82
CA GLU A 138 11.61 -6.01 -30.49
C GLU A 138 12.11 -7.07 -29.50
N ASP A 139 12.54 -8.22 -30.03
CA ASP A 139 13.16 -9.27 -29.21
C ASP A 139 14.48 -8.77 -28.59
N GLY A 140 14.70 -9.10 -27.33
CA GLY A 140 15.84 -8.61 -26.54
C GLY A 140 15.76 -7.14 -26.11
N ASP A 141 14.64 -6.44 -26.31
CA ASP A 141 14.41 -5.12 -25.73
C ASP A 141 14.18 -5.18 -24.22
N ILE A 142 14.62 -4.13 -23.52
CA ILE A 142 14.41 -3.96 -22.07
C ILE A 142 13.72 -2.62 -21.83
N PHE A 143 12.53 -2.65 -21.23
CA PHE A 143 11.79 -1.46 -20.82
C PHE A 143 11.87 -1.26 -19.31
N CYS A 144 11.89 0.00 -18.87
CA CYS A 144 11.85 0.39 -17.47
C CYS A 144 10.75 1.42 -17.24
N ASN A 145 10.05 1.31 -16.10
CA ASN A 145 8.93 2.18 -15.75
C ASN A 145 8.76 2.29 -14.24
N ASN A 146 8.38 3.47 -13.75
CA ASN A 146 7.83 3.64 -12.41
C ASN A 146 6.74 4.73 -12.35
N ASP A 147 6.21 5.16 -13.50
CA ASP A 147 5.29 6.31 -13.55
C ASP A 147 3.94 6.03 -12.86
N CYS A 148 3.66 6.79 -11.80
CA CYS A 148 2.42 6.67 -11.03
C CYS A 148 1.20 7.22 -11.77
N LEU A 149 1.40 8.12 -12.75
CA LEU A 149 0.31 8.62 -13.59
C LEU A 149 -0.24 7.51 -14.51
N THR A 150 0.58 6.52 -14.87
CA THR A 150 0.17 5.33 -15.64
C THR A 150 -0.28 4.16 -14.76
N GLY A 151 -0.37 4.34 -13.45
CA GLY A 151 -0.92 3.34 -12.54
C GLY A 151 0.00 2.76 -11.48
N ASN A 152 1.27 3.15 -11.44
CA ASN A 152 2.19 2.66 -10.41
C ASN A 152 1.82 3.17 -9.00
N VAL A 153 2.28 2.47 -7.97
CA VAL A 153 2.06 2.81 -6.55
C VAL A 153 2.78 4.11 -6.21
N HIS A 154 4.09 4.15 -6.38
CA HIS A 154 4.96 5.28 -6.11
C HIS A 154 6.29 5.13 -6.86
N PRO A 155 7.14 6.16 -6.96
CA PRO A 155 8.33 6.11 -7.80
C PRO A 155 9.37 5.08 -7.37
N CYS A 156 9.42 4.70 -6.09
CA CYS A 156 10.41 3.75 -5.58
C CYS A 156 10.15 2.29 -5.99
N ASP A 157 8.97 1.97 -6.51
CA ASP A 157 8.71 0.67 -7.10
C ASP A 157 9.05 0.69 -8.59
N VAL A 158 10.21 0.16 -8.94
CA VAL A 158 10.73 0.24 -10.31
C VAL A 158 10.47 -1.05 -11.07
N HIS A 159 9.78 -0.94 -12.19
CA HIS A 159 9.48 -2.05 -13.09
C HIS A 159 10.59 -2.22 -14.14
N THR A 160 10.93 -3.48 -14.44
CA THR A 160 11.59 -3.90 -15.67
C THR A 160 10.62 -4.78 -16.45
N LEU A 161 10.36 -4.46 -17.72
CA LEU A 161 9.44 -5.20 -18.59
C LEU A 161 10.22 -5.71 -19.81
N VAL A 162 10.12 -7.00 -20.09
CA VAL A 162 10.79 -7.66 -21.22
C VAL A 162 9.73 -8.39 -22.07
N PRO A 163 9.62 -8.10 -23.38
CA PRO A 163 8.74 -8.85 -24.27
C PRO A 163 9.30 -10.26 -24.51
N ILE A 164 8.41 -11.24 -24.70
CA ILE A 164 8.77 -12.62 -24.98
C ILE A 164 8.34 -12.95 -26.41
N PHE A 165 9.30 -13.35 -27.24
CA PHE A 165 9.07 -13.67 -28.65
C PHE A 165 9.26 -15.16 -28.93
N TRP A 166 8.44 -15.72 -29.81
CA TRP A 166 8.63 -17.05 -30.38
C TRP A 166 8.51 -16.98 -31.89
N GLU A 167 9.53 -17.49 -32.60
CA GLU A 167 9.58 -17.46 -34.07
C GLU A 167 9.30 -16.08 -34.69
N GLY A 168 9.81 -15.01 -34.04
CA GLY A 168 9.66 -13.64 -34.51
C GLY A 168 8.30 -12.99 -34.20
N LYS A 169 7.44 -13.63 -33.40
CA LYS A 169 6.15 -13.08 -32.95
C LYS A 169 6.09 -12.96 -31.43
N LEU A 170 5.50 -11.87 -30.94
CA LEU A 170 5.29 -11.63 -29.52
C LEU A 170 4.20 -12.57 -29.00
N ILE A 171 4.53 -13.29 -27.92
CA ILE A 171 3.61 -14.23 -27.26
C ILE A 171 3.24 -13.82 -25.83
N GLY A 172 3.94 -12.85 -25.25
CA GLY A 172 3.73 -12.39 -23.89
C GLY A 172 4.80 -11.43 -23.41
N TRP A 173 4.78 -11.16 -22.12
CA TRP A 173 5.73 -10.28 -21.43
C TRP A 173 6.10 -10.88 -20.09
N VAL A 174 7.26 -10.51 -19.57
CA VAL A 174 7.59 -10.68 -18.15
C VAL A 174 7.84 -9.31 -17.52
N GLY A 175 7.28 -9.11 -16.34
CA GLY A 175 7.56 -7.96 -15.49
C GLY A 175 8.27 -8.38 -14.21
N GLY A 176 9.29 -7.61 -13.84
CA GLY A 176 9.95 -7.70 -12.53
C GLY A 176 9.91 -6.33 -11.84
N VAL A 177 9.61 -6.32 -10.55
CA VAL A 177 9.63 -5.11 -9.72
C VAL A 177 10.52 -5.32 -8.50
N THR A 178 11.16 -4.25 -8.05
CA THR A 178 11.81 -4.17 -6.73
C THR A 178 11.49 -2.81 -6.13
N HIS A 179 11.23 -2.76 -4.83
CA HIS A 179 11.25 -1.51 -4.09
C HIS A 179 12.70 -1.04 -3.92
N VAL A 180 13.05 0.13 -4.47
CA VAL A 180 14.38 0.76 -4.30
C VAL A 180 14.39 1.69 -3.09
N ILE A 181 15.55 1.92 -2.48
CA ILE A 181 15.66 2.73 -1.24
C ILE A 181 15.24 4.19 -1.47
N ASP A 182 15.65 4.81 -2.58
CA ASP A 182 15.37 6.21 -2.91
C ASP A 182 15.38 6.40 -4.43
N THR A 183 14.62 7.40 -4.89
CA THR A 183 14.57 7.83 -6.29
C THR A 183 14.95 9.30 -6.49
N GLY A 184 15.63 9.93 -5.54
CA GLY A 184 16.06 11.33 -5.66
C GLY A 184 14.93 12.32 -5.44
N SER A 185 13.93 11.95 -4.64
CA SER A 185 12.91 12.90 -4.19
C SER A 185 13.51 13.96 -3.26
N VAL A 186 12.77 15.04 -2.96
CA VAL A 186 13.24 16.11 -2.05
C VAL A 186 13.63 15.51 -0.71
N GLY A 187 12.73 14.75 -0.06
CA GLY A 187 13.05 14.05 1.18
C GLY A 187 13.97 12.83 0.96
N PRO A 188 14.96 12.59 1.83
CA PRO A 188 15.86 11.44 1.70
C PRO A 188 15.24 10.15 2.24
N GLY A 189 14.58 9.38 1.38
CA GLY A 189 13.92 8.12 1.72
C GLY A 189 12.92 7.71 0.64
N SER A 190 12.25 6.56 0.81
CA SER A 190 11.29 6.08 -0.19
C SER A 190 9.90 6.66 0.00
N MET A 191 9.42 6.69 1.25
CA MET A 191 8.13 7.22 1.67
C MET A 191 8.25 8.70 2.05
N SER A 192 8.80 9.49 1.14
CA SER A 192 9.37 10.80 1.46
C SER A 192 8.33 11.91 1.65
N THR A 193 8.77 12.94 2.37
CA THR A 193 8.06 14.20 2.60
C THR A 193 8.95 15.39 2.21
N GLY A 194 8.33 16.56 2.00
CA GLY A 194 9.03 17.78 1.61
C GLY A 194 8.49 18.31 0.29
N GLN A 195 8.46 17.47 -0.74
CA GLN A 195 7.73 17.75 -1.97
C GLN A 195 6.21 17.69 -1.75
N VAL A 196 5.47 18.48 -2.52
CA VAL A 196 4.00 18.55 -2.46
C VAL A 196 3.34 18.32 -3.84
N GLN A 197 4.17 18.03 -4.84
CA GLN A 197 3.82 17.87 -6.25
C GLN A 197 4.78 16.86 -6.89
N ARG A 198 4.40 16.33 -8.06
CA ARG A 198 5.26 15.47 -8.90
C ARG A 198 6.67 16.06 -9.10
N PHE A 199 6.77 17.38 -9.19
CA PHE A 199 8.04 18.09 -9.31
C PHE A 199 8.79 18.07 -7.98
N GLY A 200 9.75 17.15 -7.86
CA GLY A 200 10.46 16.87 -6.61
C GLY A 200 10.07 15.53 -5.97
N ASP A 201 9.16 14.76 -6.59
CA ASP A 201 8.69 13.47 -6.08
C ASP A 201 9.56 12.28 -6.51
N GLY A 202 10.77 12.56 -7.01
CA GLY A 202 11.71 11.54 -7.45
C GLY A 202 11.75 11.33 -8.97
N TYR A 203 12.71 10.52 -9.39
CA TYR A 203 12.97 10.19 -10.78
C TYR A 203 11.84 9.32 -11.35
N SER A 204 11.05 9.90 -12.26
CA SER A 204 9.90 9.23 -12.86
C SER A 204 10.18 8.85 -14.32
N ILE A 205 9.95 7.57 -14.62
CA ILE A 205 10.29 6.90 -15.87
C ILE A 205 9.00 6.36 -16.47
N THR A 206 8.62 6.85 -17.64
CA THR A 206 7.39 6.45 -18.34
C THR A 206 7.72 5.47 -19.47
N CYS A 207 7.62 4.17 -19.20
CA CYS A 207 7.78 3.07 -20.17
C CYS A 207 8.97 3.25 -21.15
N ARG A 208 10.13 3.64 -20.63
CA ARG A 208 11.33 3.93 -21.42
C ARG A 208 11.97 2.63 -21.89
N LYS A 209 12.27 2.51 -23.19
CA LYS A 209 13.23 1.51 -23.67
C LYS A 209 14.62 1.91 -23.17
N ILE A 210 15.24 1.07 -22.35
CA ILE A 210 16.53 1.33 -21.69
C ILE A 210 17.64 0.38 -22.15
N GLY A 211 17.29 -0.60 -22.95
CA GLY A 211 18.22 -1.58 -23.49
C GLY A 211 17.64 -2.28 -24.71
N SER A 212 18.53 -2.89 -25.49
CA SER A 212 18.24 -3.66 -26.70
C SER A 212 19.29 -4.75 -26.83
N ASN A 213 18.97 -5.87 -27.47
CA ASN A 213 19.84 -7.05 -27.54
C ASN A 213 20.36 -7.46 -26.14
N ASP A 214 19.46 -7.55 -25.17
CA ASP A 214 19.72 -7.89 -23.76
C ASP A 214 20.77 -6.99 -23.08
N THR A 215 21.03 -5.80 -23.63
CA THR A 215 22.10 -4.90 -23.18
C THR A 215 21.55 -3.51 -22.85
N LEU A 216 21.78 -3.07 -21.61
CA LEU A 216 21.42 -1.72 -21.17
C LEU A 216 22.24 -0.64 -21.87
N TRP A 217 21.59 0.47 -22.20
CA TRP A 217 22.23 1.61 -22.83
C TRP A 217 23.01 2.47 -21.84
N ARG A 218 24.16 2.98 -22.28
CA ARG A 218 25.11 3.71 -21.42
C ARG A 218 24.58 5.06 -20.95
N ASP A 219 23.82 5.76 -21.79
CA ASP A 219 23.17 7.01 -21.46
C ASP A 219 22.15 6.82 -20.33
N TRP A 220 21.31 5.79 -20.40
CA TRP A 220 20.41 5.40 -19.30
C TRP A 220 21.17 5.12 -18.01
N LEU A 221 22.24 4.30 -18.07
CA LEU A 221 23.03 3.96 -16.90
C LEU A 221 23.61 5.22 -16.24
N HIS A 222 24.23 6.09 -17.01
CA HIS A 222 24.85 7.31 -16.48
C HIS A 222 23.82 8.32 -15.94
N GLU A 223 22.66 8.43 -16.57
CA GLU A 223 21.58 9.34 -16.16
C GLU A 223 20.88 8.84 -14.91
N SER A 224 20.35 7.62 -14.92
CA SER A 224 19.60 7.06 -13.78
C SER A 224 20.42 7.04 -12.49
N GLN A 225 21.69 6.61 -12.57
CA GLN A 225 22.56 6.44 -11.41
C GLN A 225 22.91 7.74 -10.67
N ARG A 226 22.88 8.89 -11.36
CA ARG A 226 23.18 10.20 -10.76
C ARG A 226 21.94 10.95 -10.28
N MET A 227 20.74 10.43 -10.55
CA MET A 227 19.48 11.02 -10.10
C MET A 227 19.09 10.53 -8.70
N VAL A 228 19.79 9.53 -8.15
CA VAL A 228 19.47 8.88 -6.87
C VAL A 228 20.63 8.97 -5.89
N ARG A 229 20.34 8.87 -4.59
CA ARG A 229 21.37 8.88 -3.53
C ARG A 229 22.09 7.53 -3.41
N THR A 230 21.32 6.45 -3.33
CA THR A 230 21.80 5.08 -3.04
C THR A 230 22.19 4.32 -4.31
N THR A 231 23.10 4.89 -5.10
CA THR A 231 23.42 4.44 -6.47
C THR A 231 23.80 2.96 -6.58
N ARG A 232 24.66 2.44 -5.67
CA ARG A 232 25.09 1.03 -5.72
C ARG A 232 23.92 0.07 -5.51
N TYR A 233 22.99 0.42 -4.62
CA TYR A 233 21.78 -0.34 -4.34
C TYR A 233 20.87 -0.35 -5.58
N TRP A 234 20.58 0.84 -6.14
CA TRP A 234 19.81 0.98 -7.40
C TRP A 234 20.37 0.11 -8.53
N MET A 235 21.70 0.13 -8.72
CA MET A 235 22.37 -0.63 -9.77
C MET A 235 22.16 -2.14 -9.61
N LEU A 236 22.24 -2.66 -8.38
CA LEU A 236 22.08 -4.09 -8.12
C LEU A 236 20.61 -4.51 -8.16
N ASP A 237 19.69 -3.66 -7.71
CA ASP A 237 18.25 -3.89 -7.85
C ASP A 237 17.85 -3.98 -9.33
N GLU A 238 18.45 -3.18 -10.21
CA GLU A 238 18.26 -3.30 -11.67
C GLU A 238 18.75 -4.65 -12.21
N ARG A 239 19.88 -5.17 -11.71
CA ARG A 239 20.37 -6.50 -12.11
C ARG A 239 19.49 -7.62 -11.59
N THR A 240 18.96 -7.49 -10.36
CA THR A 240 17.96 -8.41 -9.81
C THR A 240 16.76 -8.54 -10.74
N ARG A 241 16.17 -7.41 -11.16
CA ARG A 241 15.02 -7.40 -12.06
C ARG A 241 15.32 -8.02 -13.42
N ILE A 242 16.44 -7.63 -14.06
CA ILE A 242 16.82 -8.18 -15.38
C ILE A 242 17.07 -9.69 -15.30
N ALA A 243 17.76 -10.16 -14.25
CA ALA A 243 18.03 -11.58 -14.08
C ALA A 243 16.75 -12.40 -13.97
N GLY A 244 15.80 -12.00 -13.11
CA GLY A 244 14.54 -12.71 -12.98
C GLY A 244 13.69 -12.67 -14.26
N CYS A 245 13.63 -11.52 -14.95
CA CYS A 245 12.96 -11.43 -16.26
C CYS A 245 13.54 -12.43 -17.27
N HIS A 246 14.87 -12.49 -17.42
CA HIS A 246 15.49 -13.41 -18.38
C HIS A 246 15.31 -14.88 -17.98
N MET A 247 15.41 -15.22 -16.69
CA MET A 247 15.13 -16.57 -16.19
C MET A 247 13.72 -17.05 -16.58
N ILE A 248 12.72 -16.17 -16.45
CA ILE A 248 11.33 -16.49 -16.78
C ILE A 248 11.11 -16.57 -18.30
N ARG A 249 11.73 -15.68 -19.08
CA ARG A 249 11.69 -15.74 -20.56
C ARG A 249 12.22 -17.09 -21.03
N ASP A 250 13.38 -17.49 -20.56
CA ASP A 250 14.03 -18.73 -20.95
C ASP A 250 13.22 -19.96 -20.49
N LEU A 251 12.61 -19.90 -19.30
CA LEU A 251 11.65 -20.92 -18.84
C LEU A 251 10.43 -21.05 -19.78
N VAL A 252 9.90 -19.94 -20.29
CA VAL A 252 8.77 -19.98 -21.23
C VAL A 252 9.20 -20.67 -22.53
N TYR A 253 10.41 -20.42 -23.02
CA TYR A 253 10.98 -21.14 -24.17
C TYR A 253 11.05 -22.65 -23.90
N ASP A 254 11.60 -23.07 -22.76
CA ASP A 254 11.67 -24.48 -22.37
C ASP A 254 10.28 -25.15 -22.26
N VAL A 255 9.28 -24.42 -21.78
CA VAL A 255 7.89 -24.91 -21.71
C VAL A 255 7.30 -25.05 -23.11
N ILE A 256 7.53 -24.10 -24.02
CA ILE A 256 7.03 -24.18 -25.39
C ILE A 256 7.72 -25.31 -26.17
N GLU A 257 9.03 -25.49 -26.02
CA GLU A 257 9.77 -26.58 -26.66
C GLU A 257 9.25 -27.97 -26.24
N SER A 258 8.80 -28.12 -25.00
CA SER A 258 8.35 -29.40 -24.45
C SER A 258 6.84 -29.64 -24.56
N GLU A 259 6.01 -28.60 -24.50
CA GLU A 259 4.54 -28.71 -24.47
C GLU A 259 3.87 -28.22 -25.76
N GLY A 260 4.59 -27.48 -26.61
CA GLY A 260 4.11 -26.88 -27.84
C GLY A 260 3.49 -25.49 -27.65
N LEU A 261 3.67 -24.63 -28.65
CA LEU A 261 3.17 -23.25 -28.66
C LEU A 261 1.64 -23.17 -28.51
N ASP A 262 0.90 -24.04 -29.18
CA ASP A 262 -0.58 -24.03 -29.12
C ASP A 262 -1.11 -24.27 -27.70
N ALA A 263 -0.47 -25.16 -26.93
CA ALA A 263 -0.85 -25.42 -25.55
C ALA A 263 -0.52 -24.23 -24.64
N TYR A 264 0.67 -23.64 -24.80
CA TYR A 264 1.04 -22.42 -24.08
C TYR A 264 0.09 -21.25 -24.40
N TRP A 265 -0.21 -21.03 -25.69
CA TRP A 265 -1.09 -19.97 -26.15
C TRP A 265 -2.51 -20.12 -25.59
N LYS A 266 -3.08 -21.32 -25.59
CA LYS A 266 -4.37 -21.58 -24.93
C LYS A 266 -4.30 -21.31 -23.42
N PHE A 267 -3.26 -21.81 -22.75
CA PHE A 267 -3.07 -21.62 -21.31
C PHE A 267 -2.99 -20.14 -20.92
N ALA A 268 -2.33 -19.31 -21.74
CA ALA A 268 -2.14 -17.88 -21.51
C ALA A 268 -3.43 -17.06 -21.42
N TYR A 269 -4.55 -17.55 -21.97
CA TYR A 269 -5.86 -16.89 -21.85
C TYR A 269 -6.85 -17.71 -20.98
N GLU A 270 -6.83 -19.04 -21.06
CA GLU A 270 -7.71 -19.90 -20.24
C GLU A 270 -7.43 -19.78 -18.74
N SER A 271 -6.18 -19.53 -18.34
CA SER A 271 -5.78 -19.31 -16.94
C SER A 271 -6.39 -18.05 -16.34
N VAL A 272 -6.57 -16.99 -17.13
CA VAL A 272 -7.17 -15.72 -16.67
C VAL A 272 -8.67 -15.90 -16.45
N GLU A 273 -9.39 -16.52 -17.40
CA GLU A 273 -10.81 -16.84 -17.20
C GLU A 273 -11.02 -17.81 -16.04
N HIS A 274 -10.10 -18.77 -15.84
CA HIS A 274 -10.13 -19.65 -14.68
C HIS A 274 -10.01 -18.86 -13.37
N GLY A 275 -9.18 -17.82 -13.30
CA GLY A 275 -9.12 -16.92 -12.15
C GLY A 275 -10.44 -16.18 -11.88
N ARG A 276 -11.10 -15.70 -12.94
CA ARG A 276 -12.41 -15.01 -12.85
C ARG A 276 -13.49 -15.93 -12.28
N GLU A 277 -13.58 -17.16 -12.81
CA GLU A 277 -14.48 -18.19 -12.28
C GLU A 277 -14.16 -18.58 -10.84
N GLY A 278 -12.87 -18.66 -10.49
CA GLY A 278 -12.41 -18.94 -9.13
C GLY A 278 -12.95 -17.92 -8.13
N LEU A 279 -12.82 -16.63 -8.43
CA LEU A 279 -13.40 -15.57 -7.61
C LEU A 279 -14.92 -15.71 -7.48
N GLN A 280 -15.63 -15.87 -8.59
CA GLN A 280 -17.09 -15.99 -8.58
C GLN A 280 -17.56 -17.17 -7.72
N ASN A 281 -16.88 -18.31 -7.82
CA ASN A 281 -17.17 -19.48 -7.00
C ASN A 281 -16.92 -19.22 -5.51
N ARG A 282 -15.82 -18.52 -5.17
CA ARG A 282 -15.49 -18.17 -3.78
C ARG A 282 -16.46 -17.18 -3.16
N ILE A 283 -16.85 -16.13 -3.89
CA ILE A 283 -17.90 -15.20 -3.46
C ILE A 283 -19.18 -15.99 -3.17
N LYS A 284 -19.62 -16.86 -4.09
CA LYS A 284 -20.82 -17.68 -3.92
C LYS A 284 -20.74 -18.61 -2.71
N ALA A 285 -19.56 -19.17 -2.44
CA ALA A 285 -19.35 -20.14 -1.37
C ALA A 285 -19.24 -19.49 0.01
N MET A 286 -18.57 -18.34 0.13
CA MET A 286 -18.12 -17.79 1.41
C MET A 286 -18.92 -16.56 1.88
N THR A 287 -19.54 -15.82 0.97
CA THR A 287 -20.16 -14.51 1.29
C THR A 287 -21.68 -14.56 1.31
N ILE A 288 -22.36 -13.44 1.57
CA ILE A 288 -23.81 -13.33 1.53
C ILE A 288 -24.19 -12.19 0.57
N PRO A 289 -25.13 -12.38 -0.37
CA PRO A 289 -25.63 -11.29 -1.20
C PRO A 289 -26.24 -10.18 -0.35
N GLY A 290 -25.88 -8.93 -0.64
CA GLY A 290 -26.30 -7.78 0.16
C GLY A 290 -25.41 -6.56 -0.06
N THR A 291 -25.71 -5.50 0.68
CA THR A 291 -24.96 -4.24 0.65
C THR A 291 -24.27 -4.02 2.00
N TYR A 292 -22.95 -3.84 1.96
CA TYR A 292 -22.09 -3.63 3.12
C TYR A 292 -21.48 -2.23 3.06
N ARG A 293 -21.65 -1.45 4.12
CA ARG A 293 -21.18 -0.06 4.19
C ARG A 293 -20.16 0.11 5.30
N GLN A 294 -19.09 0.82 4.98
CA GLN A 294 -17.99 1.10 5.88
C GLN A 294 -17.27 2.39 5.45
N THR A 295 -16.42 2.92 6.32
CA THR A 295 -15.58 4.08 6.01
C THR A 295 -14.22 3.95 6.70
N ALA A 296 -13.26 4.74 6.25
CA ALA A 296 -11.92 4.87 6.81
C ALA A 296 -11.42 6.31 6.69
N PHE A 297 -10.48 6.64 7.58
CA PHE A 297 -9.87 7.96 7.66
C PHE A 297 -8.39 7.84 7.99
N VAL A 298 -7.61 8.85 7.62
CA VAL A 298 -6.25 9.06 8.15
C VAL A 298 -5.92 10.55 8.14
N ASP A 299 -5.08 10.99 9.06
CA ASP A 299 -4.71 12.39 9.26
C ASP A 299 -3.56 12.85 8.35
N VAL A 300 -3.59 14.13 7.98
CA VAL A 300 -2.50 14.84 7.30
C VAL A 300 -2.25 16.16 8.05
N PRO A 301 -1.42 16.15 9.11
CA PRO A 301 -1.21 17.32 9.97
C PRO A 301 -0.13 18.27 9.41
N PHE A 302 -0.34 18.81 8.20
CA PHE A 302 0.65 19.63 7.49
C PHE A 302 0.74 21.09 7.99
N SER A 303 -0.14 21.53 8.89
CA SER A 303 -0.04 22.87 9.47
C SER A 303 1.16 23.02 10.43
N HIS A 304 1.60 21.92 11.05
CA HIS A 304 2.66 21.90 12.07
C HIS A 304 4.02 22.42 11.56
N GLU A 305 4.79 23.11 12.41
CA GLU A 305 6.04 23.77 12.03
C GLU A 305 7.14 22.83 11.51
N ASP A 306 7.21 21.62 12.06
CA ASP A 306 8.14 20.56 11.62
C ASP A 306 7.77 19.90 10.28
N VAL A 307 6.71 20.36 9.62
CA VAL A 307 6.39 20.02 8.23
C VAL A 307 6.75 21.21 7.35
N ARG A 308 8.03 21.28 6.93
CA ARG A 308 8.63 22.45 6.27
C ARG A 308 8.50 22.33 4.75
N LEU A 309 7.35 22.72 4.23
CA LEU A 309 7.02 22.61 2.80
C LEU A 309 7.41 23.89 2.05
N PRO A 310 7.87 23.79 0.79
CA PRO A 310 8.24 24.96 -0.02
C PRO A 310 7.02 25.75 -0.54
N SER A 311 5.81 25.18 -0.42
CA SER A 311 4.57 25.76 -0.95
C SER A 311 3.60 26.06 0.18
N ASP A 312 3.26 27.33 0.34
CA ASP A 312 2.32 27.85 1.35
C ASP A 312 0.92 27.23 1.24
N PHE A 313 0.43 27.00 0.02
CA PHE A 313 -0.89 26.40 -0.23
C PHE A 313 -1.02 24.95 0.26
N ALA A 314 0.08 24.29 0.60
CA ALA A 314 0.09 22.91 1.12
C ALA A 314 0.08 22.86 2.65
N LYS A 315 0.29 24.00 3.35
CA LYS A 315 0.34 24.08 4.82
C LYS A 315 -1.05 24.09 5.43
N VAL A 316 -1.75 22.97 5.33
CA VAL A 316 -3.13 22.81 5.82
C VAL A 316 -3.34 21.41 6.40
N ASP A 317 -4.04 21.33 7.54
CA ASP A 317 -4.46 20.04 8.06
C ASP A 317 -5.63 19.49 7.25
N THR A 318 -5.51 18.26 6.78
CA THR A 318 -6.58 17.55 6.08
C THR A 318 -6.81 16.16 6.66
N ILE A 319 -7.95 15.57 6.32
CA ILE A 319 -8.32 14.20 6.68
C ILE A 319 -8.74 13.51 5.38
N MET A 320 -8.13 12.36 5.11
CA MET A 320 -8.60 11.47 4.05
C MET A 320 -9.95 10.89 4.44
N HIS A 321 -10.89 10.83 3.50
CA HIS A 321 -12.15 10.13 3.67
C HIS A 321 -12.31 9.08 2.57
N ALA A 322 -12.57 7.83 2.96
CA ALA A 322 -12.78 6.70 2.06
C ALA A 322 -14.02 5.88 2.47
N PRO A 323 -15.23 6.41 2.23
CA PRO A 323 -16.44 5.61 2.36
C PRO A 323 -16.44 4.54 1.26
N SER A 324 -16.95 3.35 1.57
CA SER A 324 -17.16 2.31 0.56
C SER A 324 -18.46 1.57 0.78
N GLU A 325 -19.08 1.21 -0.35
CA GLU A 325 -20.25 0.35 -0.44
C GLU A 325 -19.89 -0.88 -1.27
N ILE A 326 -19.86 -2.06 -0.62
CA ILE A 326 -19.70 -3.35 -1.30
C ILE A 326 -21.09 -3.91 -1.56
N THR A 327 -21.42 -4.16 -2.82
CA THR A 327 -22.66 -4.83 -3.23
C THR A 327 -22.34 -6.20 -3.78
N ILE A 328 -22.73 -7.26 -3.06
CA ILE A 328 -22.61 -8.65 -3.50
C ILE A 328 -23.96 -9.08 -4.08
N ARG A 329 -23.96 -9.55 -5.33
CA ARG A 329 -25.18 -9.95 -6.05
C ARG A 329 -25.44 -11.46 -5.95
N SER A 330 -26.65 -11.87 -6.28
CA SER A 330 -27.07 -13.28 -6.21
C SER A 330 -26.37 -14.20 -7.23
N ASP A 331 -25.83 -13.63 -8.32
CA ASP A 331 -25.03 -14.35 -9.32
C ASP A 331 -23.53 -14.40 -8.96
N ALA A 332 -23.18 -13.98 -7.74
CA ALA A 332 -21.82 -13.89 -7.22
C ALA A 332 -20.88 -12.95 -7.99
N THR A 333 -21.43 -12.02 -8.76
CA THR A 333 -20.73 -10.78 -9.11
C THR A 333 -20.81 -9.79 -7.95
N TRP A 334 -19.92 -8.81 -7.94
CA TRP A 334 -19.91 -7.77 -6.91
C TRP A 334 -19.37 -6.44 -7.42
N LYS A 335 -19.73 -5.38 -6.70
CA LYS A 335 -19.32 -4.01 -6.98
C LYS A 335 -18.81 -3.33 -5.72
N ILE A 336 -17.75 -2.54 -5.85
CA ILE A 336 -17.21 -1.71 -4.78
C ILE A 336 -17.20 -0.25 -5.25
N ASP A 337 -18.01 0.58 -4.59
CA ASP A 337 -18.19 2.00 -4.92
C ASP A 337 -17.64 2.90 -3.81
N PHE A 338 -16.81 3.86 -4.19
CA PHE A 338 -16.15 4.84 -3.30
C PHE A 338 -16.73 6.27 -3.43
N GLU A 339 -17.97 6.40 -3.91
CA GLU A 339 -18.72 7.66 -3.87
C GLU A 339 -18.64 8.36 -2.50
N GLY A 340 -18.22 9.63 -2.51
CA GLY A 340 -18.04 10.42 -1.29
C GLY A 340 -16.60 10.44 -0.76
N ALA A 341 -15.66 9.76 -1.41
CA ALA A 341 -14.23 9.91 -1.10
C ALA A 341 -13.76 11.36 -1.23
N SER A 342 -12.78 11.76 -0.41
CA SER A 342 -12.20 13.11 -0.45
C SER A 342 -11.36 13.36 -1.71
N ARG A 343 -11.03 14.63 -1.97
CA ARG A 343 -10.21 15.03 -3.12
C ARG A 343 -8.74 14.65 -2.92
N TRP A 344 -8.00 14.49 -4.01
CA TRP A 344 -6.53 14.62 -3.98
C TRP A 344 -6.10 15.98 -3.39
N CYS A 345 -4.92 16.03 -2.78
CA CYS A 345 -4.38 17.23 -2.12
C CYS A 345 -2.84 17.33 -2.30
N TRP A 346 -2.27 18.44 -1.82
CA TRP A 346 -0.86 18.81 -2.01
C TRP A 346 0.09 18.11 -1.02
N HIS A 347 0.24 16.81 -1.20
CA HIS A 347 1.06 15.91 -0.39
C HIS A 347 1.43 14.66 -1.21
N THR A 348 2.25 13.77 -0.64
CA THR A 348 2.75 12.57 -1.31
C THR A 348 1.83 11.34 -1.19
N PHE A 349 0.63 11.51 -0.66
CA PHE A 349 -0.30 10.41 -0.32
C PHE A 349 -1.37 10.10 -1.37
N ASN A 350 -1.36 10.79 -2.53
CA ASN A 350 -2.36 10.55 -3.57
C ASN A 350 -2.13 9.17 -4.20
N ALA A 351 -3.15 8.59 -4.84
CA ALA A 351 -3.06 7.28 -5.48
C ALA A 351 -3.51 7.35 -6.94
N ASN A 352 -3.57 6.20 -7.61
CA ASN A 352 -4.09 6.03 -8.96
C ASN A 352 -5.18 4.93 -8.95
N PRO A 353 -6.16 4.93 -9.88
CA PRO A 353 -7.15 3.86 -9.96
C PRO A 353 -6.55 2.46 -10.05
N VAL A 354 -5.44 2.30 -10.78
CA VAL A 354 -4.74 1.02 -10.89
C VAL A 354 -4.18 0.62 -9.53
N SER A 355 -3.33 1.45 -8.91
CA SER A 355 -2.73 1.11 -7.61
C SER A 355 -3.80 0.83 -6.55
N PHE A 356 -4.89 1.61 -6.55
CA PHE A 356 -5.97 1.44 -5.59
C PHE A 356 -6.74 0.13 -5.78
N THR A 357 -7.10 -0.23 -7.01
CA THR A 357 -7.85 -1.47 -7.29
C THR A 357 -6.98 -2.71 -7.21
N SER A 358 -5.70 -2.63 -7.61
CA SER A 358 -4.74 -3.71 -7.45
C SER A 358 -4.50 -4.04 -5.97
N GLY A 359 -4.48 -3.06 -5.07
CA GLY A 359 -4.40 -3.36 -3.63
C GLY A 359 -5.66 -4.02 -3.06
N ILE A 360 -6.86 -3.71 -3.60
CA ILE A 360 -8.07 -4.48 -3.26
C ILE A 360 -7.94 -5.91 -3.77
N TRP A 361 -7.38 -6.11 -4.97
CA TRP A 361 -7.07 -7.44 -5.47
C TRP A 361 -6.08 -8.18 -4.56
N VAL A 362 -5.03 -7.53 -4.05
CA VAL A 362 -4.10 -8.13 -3.05
C VAL A 362 -4.86 -8.54 -1.79
N MET A 363 -5.77 -7.71 -1.28
CA MET A 363 -6.63 -8.09 -0.16
C MET A 363 -7.43 -9.36 -0.49
N MET A 364 -7.98 -9.48 -1.70
CA MET A 364 -8.73 -10.67 -2.12
C MET A 364 -7.87 -11.93 -2.14
N THR A 365 -6.60 -11.86 -2.55
CA THR A 365 -5.70 -13.02 -2.54
C THR A 365 -5.45 -13.57 -1.14
N GLN A 366 -5.59 -12.73 -0.11
CA GLN A 366 -5.35 -13.10 1.28
C GLN A 366 -6.56 -13.71 1.99
N THR A 367 -7.76 -13.64 1.40
CA THR A 367 -8.98 -14.19 2.03
C THR A 367 -9.94 -14.87 1.06
N LEU A 368 -10.26 -14.26 -0.07
CA LEU A 368 -11.25 -14.81 -1.01
C LEU A 368 -10.67 -15.88 -1.92
N ILE A 369 -9.47 -15.65 -2.47
CA ILE A 369 -8.91 -16.50 -3.53
C ILE A 369 -7.51 -17.09 -3.25
N PRO A 370 -7.05 -17.33 -2.00
CA PRO A 370 -5.68 -17.80 -1.73
C PRO A 370 -5.34 -19.16 -2.35
N SER A 371 -6.35 -19.93 -2.77
CA SER A 371 -6.18 -21.27 -3.37
C SER A 371 -6.72 -21.38 -4.80
N GLU A 372 -7.06 -20.25 -5.42
CA GLU A 372 -7.45 -20.19 -6.83
C GLU A 372 -6.26 -19.74 -7.70
N MET A 373 -6.51 -19.46 -8.99
CA MET A 373 -5.50 -18.79 -9.83
C MET A 373 -5.27 -17.35 -9.34
N ILE A 374 -4.03 -17.04 -8.97
CA ILE A 374 -3.62 -15.69 -8.58
C ILE A 374 -3.16 -14.93 -9.83
N ASN A 375 -4.12 -14.26 -10.47
CA ASN A 375 -3.91 -13.44 -11.67
C ASN A 375 -5.05 -12.42 -11.89
N ASP A 376 -5.04 -11.73 -13.04
CA ASP A 376 -5.99 -10.67 -13.39
C ASP A 376 -7.45 -11.15 -13.54
N GLY A 377 -7.71 -12.47 -13.56
CA GLY A 377 -9.07 -13.00 -13.64
C GLY A 377 -10.02 -12.42 -12.58
N ALA A 378 -9.53 -12.30 -11.34
CA ALA A 378 -10.31 -11.73 -10.24
C ALA A 378 -10.58 -10.22 -10.42
N ALA A 379 -9.71 -9.48 -11.11
CA ALA A 379 -9.95 -8.08 -11.46
C ALA A 379 -11.11 -7.97 -12.47
N TYR A 380 -11.13 -8.82 -13.52
CA TYR A 380 -12.24 -8.89 -14.47
C TYR A 380 -13.57 -9.35 -13.84
N GLY A 381 -13.53 -10.00 -12.68
CA GLY A 381 -14.71 -10.42 -11.91
C GLY A 381 -15.23 -9.35 -10.92
N THR A 382 -14.62 -8.17 -10.88
CA THR A 382 -14.92 -7.13 -9.89
C THR A 382 -15.25 -5.80 -10.56
N GLU A 383 -16.39 -5.20 -10.19
CA GLU A 383 -16.72 -3.84 -10.61
C GLU A 383 -16.21 -2.82 -9.58
N PHE A 384 -15.46 -1.82 -10.07
CA PHE A 384 -14.99 -0.71 -9.25
C PHE A 384 -15.57 0.61 -9.75
N ARG A 385 -16.07 1.44 -8.82
CA ARG A 385 -16.43 2.83 -9.11
C ARG A 385 -15.62 3.78 -8.23
N LEU A 386 -14.78 4.59 -8.87
CA LEU A 386 -13.88 5.56 -8.25
C LEU A 386 -14.10 6.95 -8.87
N PRO A 387 -14.89 7.84 -8.23
CA PRO A 387 -15.23 9.13 -8.82
C PRO A 387 -14.00 9.94 -9.23
N LYS A 388 -13.99 10.46 -10.47
CA LYS A 388 -12.88 11.28 -10.98
C LYS A 388 -12.69 12.55 -10.13
N GLY A 389 -11.44 12.85 -9.80
CA GLY A 389 -11.03 13.97 -8.92
C GLY A 389 -10.89 13.60 -7.45
N THR A 390 -11.26 12.38 -7.04
CA THR A 390 -10.96 11.88 -5.69
C THR A 390 -9.47 11.58 -5.53
N TRP A 391 -9.01 11.31 -4.31
CA TRP A 391 -7.62 10.92 -4.06
C TRP A 391 -7.25 9.55 -4.64
N THR A 392 -8.24 8.66 -4.86
CA THR A 392 -8.06 7.35 -5.51
C THR A 392 -8.06 7.45 -7.04
N ASN A 393 -8.71 8.47 -7.60
CA ASN A 393 -8.75 8.75 -9.03
C ASN A 393 -8.51 10.24 -9.32
N PRO A 394 -7.28 10.75 -9.13
CA PRO A 394 -7.00 12.16 -9.35
C PRO A 394 -7.24 12.57 -10.81
N ASN A 395 -7.56 13.84 -10.99
CA ASN A 395 -7.75 14.47 -12.30
C ASN A 395 -6.73 15.59 -12.57
N ASP A 396 -5.58 15.52 -11.90
CA ASP A 396 -4.50 16.49 -12.04
C ASP A 396 -3.15 15.79 -12.15
N ARG A 397 -2.37 16.11 -13.18
CA ARG A 397 -1.06 15.50 -13.44
C ARG A 397 0.06 15.97 -12.51
N ARG A 398 -0.19 16.94 -11.61
CA ARG A 398 0.82 17.51 -10.69
C ARG A 398 0.86 16.80 -9.34
N VAL A 399 -0.05 15.87 -9.06
CA VAL A 399 -0.10 15.13 -7.78
C VAL A 399 1.20 14.36 -7.51
N ALA A 400 1.54 14.21 -6.24
CA ALA A 400 2.67 13.41 -5.75
C ALA A 400 2.20 12.10 -5.11
N PHE A 401 3.08 11.10 -5.08
CA PHE A 401 2.81 9.69 -4.82
C PHE A 401 3.84 9.01 -3.92
N ALA A 402 4.96 9.65 -3.53
CA ALA A 402 6.06 8.97 -2.81
C ALA A 402 5.60 8.11 -1.60
N TYR A 403 4.50 8.47 -0.92
CA TYR A 403 3.89 7.65 0.12
C TYR A 403 2.38 7.43 -0.08
N SER A 404 1.98 6.99 -1.27
CA SER A 404 0.59 6.59 -1.59
C SER A 404 -0.04 5.65 -0.55
N TRP A 405 0.78 4.81 0.09
CA TRP A 405 0.35 3.85 1.10
C TRP A 405 -0.42 4.49 2.25
N HIS A 406 -0.10 5.72 2.67
CA HIS A 406 -0.78 6.41 3.78
C HIS A 406 -2.30 6.37 3.64
N PHE A 407 -2.80 6.71 2.45
CA PHE A 407 -4.23 6.70 2.16
C PHE A 407 -4.72 5.31 1.77
N MET A 408 -3.96 4.59 0.95
CA MET A 408 -4.38 3.30 0.41
C MET A 408 -4.59 2.23 1.51
N VAL A 409 -3.60 1.98 2.38
CA VAL A 409 -3.72 0.94 3.42
C VAL A 409 -4.78 1.30 4.46
N SER A 410 -5.01 2.59 4.67
CA SER A 410 -6.05 3.10 5.54
C SER A 410 -7.45 2.78 4.98
N ALA A 411 -7.66 3.00 3.68
CA ALA A 411 -8.92 2.73 3.00
C ALA A 411 -9.25 1.23 2.93
N TRP A 412 -8.28 0.38 2.56
CA TRP A 412 -8.51 -1.06 2.40
C TRP A 412 -8.83 -1.77 3.72
N SER A 413 -8.34 -1.26 4.86
CA SER A 413 -8.67 -1.79 6.19
C SER A 413 -10.19 -1.85 6.45
N ALA A 414 -10.97 -0.94 5.85
CA ALA A 414 -12.42 -0.96 5.96
C ALA A 414 -13.08 -2.14 5.21
N LEU A 415 -12.54 -2.54 4.06
CA LEU A 415 -13.13 -3.57 3.21
C LEU A 415 -13.09 -4.96 3.87
N TRP A 416 -12.05 -5.23 4.66
CA TRP A 416 -11.97 -6.41 5.53
C TRP A 416 -13.18 -6.53 6.46
N ARG A 417 -13.62 -5.43 7.06
CA ARG A 417 -14.80 -5.42 7.95
C ARG A 417 -16.09 -5.69 7.18
N GLY A 418 -16.21 -5.16 5.96
CA GLY A 418 -17.35 -5.42 5.08
C GLY A 418 -17.47 -6.91 4.74
N LEU A 419 -16.39 -7.50 4.22
CA LEU A 419 -16.33 -8.94 3.89
C LEU A 419 -16.48 -9.84 5.12
N SER A 420 -15.83 -9.49 6.22
CA SER A 420 -15.92 -10.27 7.46
C SER A 420 -17.34 -10.38 8.00
N ARG A 421 -18.19 -9.35 7.83
CA ARG A 421 -19.62 -9.46 8.20
C ARG A 421 -20.34 -10.50 7.36
N ALA A 422 -19.98 -10.65 6.09
CA ALA A 422 -20.51 -11.71 5.23
C ALA A 422 -20.08 -13.09 5.73
N TYR A 423 -18.79 -13.26 6.08
CA TYR A 423 -18.26 -14.51 6.63
C TYR A 423 -18.91 -14.87 7.97
N THR A 424 -19.01 -13.90 8.89
CA THR A 424 -19.67 -14.10 10.18
C THR A 424 -21.12 -14.51 10.02
N GLY A 425 -21.87 -13.82 9.15
CA GLY A 425 -23.28 -14.15 8.92
C GLY A 425 -23.48 -15.56 8.34
N ARG A 426 -22.49 -16.09 7.62
CA ARG A 426 -22.53 -17.41 6.99
C ARG A 426 -21.93 -18.52 7.85
N GLY A 427 -21.16 -18.16 8.88
CA GLY A 427 -20.53 -19.10 9.83
C GLY A 427 -19.08 -19.45 9.57
N TYR A 428 -18.43 -18.83 8.56
CA TYR A 428 -16.99 -19.00 8.28
C TYR A 428 -16.16 -18.08 9.19
N LEU A 429 -16.20 -18.35 10.49
CA LEU A 429 -15.58 -17.49 11.51
C LEU A 429 -14.04 -17.48 11.42
N GLU A 430 -13.47 -18.55 10.88
CA GLU A 430 -12.04 -18.71 10.62
C GLU A 430 -11.50 -17.69 9.61
N GLU A 431 -12.35 -17.21 8.69
CA GLU A 431 -11.98 -16.24 7.65
C GLU A 431 -12.18 -14.78 8.09
N VAL A 432 -12.83 -14.56 9.25
CA VAL A 432 -13.05 -13.22 9.77
C VAL A 432 -11.71 -12.60 10.16
N ASN A 433 -11.48 -11.36 9.70
CA ASN A 433 -10.37 -10.51 10.10
C ASN A 433 -10.85 -9.06 10.24
N SER A 434 -10.48 -8.40 11.34
CA SER A 434 -10.96 -7.05 11.67
C SER A 434 -10.35 -5.93 10.80
N GLY A 435 -9.29 -6.22 10.05
CA GLY A 435 -8.62 -5.29 9.14
C GLY A 435 -7.11 -5.30 9.25
N ASN A 436 -6.42 -4.81 8.22
CA ASN A 436 -4.99 -4.56 8.29
C ASN A 436 -4.67 -3.34 9.17
N ALA A 437 -3.50 -3.36 9.81
CA ALA A 437 -2.91 -2.19 10.45
C ALA A 437 -2.57 -1.09 9.45
N ASN A 438 -2.36 0.13 9.95
CA ASN A 438 -1.61 1.13 9.20
C ASN A 438 -0.13 0.70 9.12
N THR A 439 0.40 0.48 7.91
CA THR A 439 1.78 -0.02 7.72
C THR A 439 2.77 1.14 7.82
N SER A 440 3.06 1.57 9.05
CA SER A 440 3.97 2.66 9.42
C SER A 440 4.50 2.42 10.84
N ASN A 441 5.53 3.10 11.36
CA ASN A 441 6.32 4.21 10.84
C ASN A 441 7.33 3.78 9.78
N TRP A 442 7.71 4.71 8.90
CA TRP A 442 8.85 4.56 8.01
C TRP A 442 10.02 5.40 8.53
N LEU A 443 11.01 4.76 9.17
CA LEU A 443 12.27 5.42 9.52
C LEU A 443 13.01 5.78 8.24
N GLN A 444 13.27 7.07 8.06
CA GLN A 444 13.89 7.62 6.86
C GLN A 444 14.88 8.73 7.21
N GLY A 445 15.83 8.97 6.31
CA GLY A 445 16.92 9.92 6.50
C GLY A 445 17.97 9.83 5.41
N GLY A 446 18.91 10.77 5.41
CA GLY A 446 20.02 10.77 4.46
C GLY A 446 21.17 11.70 4.84
N GLY A 447 22.27 11.58 4.11
CA GLY A 447 23.54 12.23 4.41
C GLY A 447 24.70 11.34 4.01
N PHE A 448 25.81 11.39 4.76
CA PHE A 448 26.93 10.46 4.61
C PHE A 448 26.84 9.31 5.62
N ASN A 449 26.99 8.08 5.11
CA ASN A 449 26.92 6.86 5.91
C ASN A 449 28.28 6.47 6.54
N GLN A 450 28.33 5.29 7.15
CA GLN A 450 29.53 4.72 7.77
C GLN A 450 30.68 4.40 6.79
N TYR A 451 30.40 4.40 5.49
CA TYR A 451 31.36 4.17 4.40
C TYR A 451 31.79 5.49 3.73
N ASP A 452 31.40 6.64 4.28
CA ASP A 452 31.66 7.97 3.76
C ASP A 452 31.13 8.17 2.32
N GLU A 453 29.96 7.57 2.03
CA GLU A 453 29.23 7.72 0.77
C GLU A 453 27.91 8.47 0.97
N ILE A 454 27.45 9.21 -0.05
CA ILE A 454 26.10 9.76 -0.09
C ILE A 454 25.10 8.61 0.03
N HIS A 455 24.13 8.76 0.93
CA HIS A 455 23.23 7.69 1.29
C HIS A 455 21.84 8.19 1.70
N ALA A 456 20.87 7.30 1.65
CA ALA A 456 19.56 7.45 2.25
C ALA A 456 19.14 6.13 2.90
N VAL A 457 18.26 6.18 3.89
CA VAL A 457 17.73 5.00 4.59
C VAL A 457 16.21 4.96 4.50
N ASN A 458 15.68 3.74 4.52
CA ASN A 458 14.25 3.49 4.56
C ASN A 458 14.01 2.11 5.19
N SER A 459 13.90 2.05 6.51
CA SER A 459 13.70 0.78 7.21
C SER A 459 12.38 0.12 6.79
N PHE A 460 12.43 -1.18 6.50
CA PHE A 460 11.26 -2.01 6.23
C PHE A 460 10.76 -2.76 7.47
N GLU A 461 11.15 -2.36 8.68
CA GLU A 461 10.60 -2.91 9.92
C GLU A 461 9.05 -2.90 9.94
N CYS A 462 8.42 -1.92 9.29
CA CYS A 462 6.97 -1.86 9.11
C CYS A 462 6.40 -2.79 8.03
N ALA A 463 7.15 -3.77 7.52
CA ALA A 463 6.61 -4.96 6.86
C ALA A 463 6.02 -5.95 7.88
N ALA A 464 6.41 -5.83 9.16
CA ALA A 464 5.98 -6.68 10.26
C ALA A 464 5.12 -5.91 11.29
N ASN A 465 3.92 -5.47 10.89
CA ASN A 465 2.96 -4.83 11.81
C ASN A 465 2.04 -5.86 12.47
N GLY A 466 1.24 -5.42 13.44
CA GLY A 466 0.17 -6.24 14.00
C GLY A 466 -0.95 -6.53 12.98
N VAL A 467 -1.50 -7.75 13.01
CA VAL A 467 -2.63 -8.18 12.16
C VAL A 467 -3.95 -8.05 12.94
N GLY A 468 -5.05 -7.75 12.26
CA GLY A 468 -6.37 -7.68 12.87
C GLY A 468 -6.82 -9.00 13.49
N ALA A 469 -7.54 -8.91 14.61
CA ALA A 469 -8.11 -10.06 15.30
C ALA A 469 -9.15 -10.79 14.45
N SER A 470 -9.25 -12.11 14.64
CA SER A 470 -10.27 -12.95 14.04
C SER A 470 -11.49 -13.10 14.97
N ALA A 471 -12.58 -13.67 14.45
CA ALA A 471 -13.70 -14.09 15.28
C ALA A 471 -13.39 -15.32 16.17
N THR A 472 -12.20 -15.93 16.01
CA THR A 472 -11.82 -17.18 16.68
C THR A 472 -10.52 -17.09 17.49
N ARG A 473 -9.71 -16.04 17.28
CA ARG A 473 -8.38 -15.90 17.90
C ARG A 473 -7.88 -14.47 17.82
N ASP A 474 -6.89 -14.18 18.66
CA ASP A 474 -6.13 -12.95 18.61
C ASP A 474 -5.43 -12.76 17.26
N GLY A 475 -5.20 -11.50 16.92
CA GLY A 475 -4.37 -11.11 15.80
C GLY A 475 -2.90 -11.44 16.08
N ILE A 476 -2.12 -11.59 15.02
CA ILE A 476 -0.69 -11.93 15.12
C ILE A 476 0.11 -10.64 15.30
N SER A 477 0.91 -10.57 16.37
CA SER A 477 1.77 -9.42 16.63
C SER A 477 2.97 -9.40 15.67
N HIS A 478 3.39 -8.20 15.25
CA HIS A 478 4.59 -7.91 14.45
C HIS A 478 4.88 -8.95 13.35
N ALA A 479 3.96 -9.06 12.39
CA ALA A 479 3.88 -10.22 11.50
C ALA A 479 3.67 -9.91 10.02
N ALA A 480 2.97 -8.84 9.65
CA ALA A 480 2.61 -8.63 8.24
C ALA A 480 2.29 -7.17 7.88
N ALA A 481 2.19 -6.94 6.58
CA ALA A 481 1.66 -5.73 5.97
C ALA A 481 0.57 -6.07 4.95
N MET A 482 -0.31 -5.11 4.62
CA MET A 482 -1.38 -5.33 3.65
C MET A 482 -0.81 -5.73 2.28
N TRP A 483 0.25 -5.04 1.85
CA TRP A 483 0.85 -5.18 0.53
C TRP A 483 1.73 -6.43 0.38
N ASN A 484 2.20 -7.01 1.48
CA ASN A 484 2.91 -8.30 1.53
C ASN A 484 2.57 -9.03 2.85
N PRO A 485 1.83 -10.16 2.80
CA PRO A 485 1.48 -10.91 4.01
C PRO A 485 2.62 -11.77 4.57
N GLU A 486 3.72 -11.95 3.83
CA GLU A 486 4.93 -12.65 4.26
C GLU A 486 5.86 -11.68 4.99
N GLY A 487 5.37 -11.08 6.08
CA GLY A 487 6.10 -10.04 6.79
C GLY A 487 7.39 -10.56 7.41
N ASP A 488 8.45 -9.78 7.23
CA ASP A 488 9.75 -9.93 7.85
C ASP A 488 10.14 -8.55 8.40
N MET A 489 10.87 -8.52 9.52
CA MET A 489 11.37 -7.28 10.12
C MET A 489 12.84 -7.06 9.84
N GLY A 490 13.52 -8.05 9.26
CA GLY A 490 14.96 -8.07 9.03
C GLY A 490 15.79 -8.24 10.29
N ASP A 491 17.01 -8.71 10.12
CA ASP A 491 17.97 -8.82 11.21
C ASP A 491 18.56 -7.45 11.56
N MET A 492 18.67 -7.15 12.86
CA MET A 492 19.29 -5.90 13.32
C MET A 492 20.70 -5.73 12.75
N GLU A 493 21.49 -6.80 12.73
CA GLU A 493 22.87 -6.77 12.22
C GLU A 493 22.92 -6.45 10.71
N ILE A 494 21.93 -6.88 9.92
CA ILE A 494 21.85 -6.59 8.48
C ILE A 494 21.44 -5.14 8.26
N TRP A 495 20.47 -4.63 9.03
CA TRP A 495 20.09 -3.22 8.99
C TRP A 495 21.27 -2.30 9.34
N GLU A 496 22.09 -2.64 10.34
CA GLU A 496 23.29 -1.88 10.70
C GLU A 496 24.37 -1.85 9.60
N LEU A 497 24.35 -2.76 8.63
CA LEU A 497 25.23 -2.69 7.46
C LEU A 497 24.79 -1.61 6.46
N ALA A 498 23.49 -1.29 6.42
CA ALA A 498 22.88 -0.40 5.45
C ALA A 498 22.43 0.94 6.05
N GLU A 499 22.47 1.09 7.37
CA GLU A 499 22.05 2.30 8.09
C GLU A 499 23.18 2.73 9.05
N PRO A 500 23.57 4.03 9.10
CA PRO A 500 24.55 4.50 10.08
C PRO A 500 23.87 4.71 11.46
N LEU A 501 23.21 3.66 11.95
CA LEU A 501 22.36 3.66 13.15
C LEU A 501 22.54 2.34 13.91
N VAL A 502 22.75 2.38 15.22
CA VAL A 502 22.86 1.17 16.07
C VAL A 502 21.62 0.93 16.91
N TYR A 503 21.24 -0.33 17.12
CA TYR A 503 20.05 -0.69 17.90
C TYR A 503 20.34 -0.63 19.40
N LEU A 504 19.55 0.15 20.14
CA LEU A 504 19.54 0.15 21.62
C LEU A 504 18.36 -0.64 22.20
N GLY A 505 17.42 -1.05 21.35
CA GLY A 505 16.29 -1.88 21.75
C GLY A 505 15.44 -2.31 20.58
N ARG A 506 14.80 -3.47 20.72
CA ARG A 506 13.77 -3.98 19.83
C ARG A 506 12.77 -4.74 20.69
N GLN A 507 11.53 -4.25 20.77
CA GLN A 507 10.57 -4.70 21.79
C GLN A 507 9.16 -4.77 21.21
N ILE A 508 8.35 -5.74 21.66
CA ILE A 508 6.90 -5.73 21.43
C ILE A 508 6.31 -4.42 21.97
N LYS A 509 5.43 -3.78 21.19
CA LYS A 509 4.83 -2.50 21.61
C LYS A 509 3.59 -2.74 22.46
N ALA A 510 3.76 -2.64 23.78
CA ALA A 510 2.68 -2.80 24.74
C ALA A 510 1.51 -1.83 24.46
N GLY A 511 0.28 -2.31 24.57
CA GLY A 511 -0.95 -1.54 24.40
C GLY A 511 -1.24 -1.09 22.95
N SER A 512 -0.49 -1.58 21.97
CA SER A 512 -0.67 -1.17 20.56
C SER A 512 -1.77 -1.93 19.82
N GLY A 513 -2.00 -3.21 20.15
CA GLY A 513 -3.05 -4.02 19.55
C GLY A 513 -4.44 -3.60 20.03
N GLY A 514 -5.40 -3.52 19.11
CA GLY A 514 -6.75 -3.08 19.42
C GLY A 514 -7.45 -4.03 20.41
N ALA A 515 -8.04 -3.47 21.45
CA ALA A 515 -8.71 -4.25 22.49
C ALA A 515 -9.98 -4.92 21.96
N GLY A 516 -10.23 -6.16 22.39
CA GLY A 516 -11.44 -6.90 22.04
C GLY A 516 -11.55 -8.19 22.85
N LYS A 517 -12.64 -8.93 22.63
CA LYS A 517 -12.72 -10.35 23.03
C LYS A 517 -11.48 -11.10 22.55
N TYR A 518 -11.14 -10.87 21.28
CA TYR A 518 -9.84 -11.18 20.71
C TYR A 518 -9.08 -9.89 20.44
N ARG A 519 -7.86 -9.80 20.94
CA ARG A 519 -6.99 -8.63 20.82
C ARG A 519 -6.38 -8.61 19.42
N GLY A 520 -6.26 -7.44 18.81
CA GLY A 520 -5.45 -7.29 17.59
C GLY A 520 -3.96 -7.54 17.88
N GLY A 521 -3.20 -7.92 16.88
CA GLY A 521 -1.75 -8.09 17.03
C GLY A 521 -1.10 -6.80 17.48
N CYS A 522 -0.16 -6.86 18.42
CA CYS A 522 0.66 -5.69 18.76
C CYS A 522 1.64 -5.41 17.62
N GLY A 523 2.00 -4.14 17.46
CA GLY A 523 3.20 -3.80 16.72
C GLY A 523 4.46 -4.06 17.56
N PHE A 524 5.56 -3.50 17.12
CA PHE A 524 6.82 -3.49 17.85
C PHE A 524 7.50 -2.12 17.71
N GLU A 525 8.58 -1.91 18.43
CA GLU A 525 9.35 -0.68 18.39
C GLU A 525 10.85 -0.97 18.42
N SER A 526 11.62 -0.09 17.79
CA SER A 526 13.08 -0.11 17.85
C SER A 526 13.62 1.27 18.22
N LEU A 527 14.53 1.30 19.20
CA LEU A 527 15.24 2.52 19.60
C LEU A 527 16.58 2.57 18.86
N ARG A 528 16.79 3.63 18.08
CA ARG A 528 17.96 3.79 17.21
C ARG A 528 18.83 4.94 17.72
N LEU A 529 20.13 4.69 17.81
CA LEU A 529 21.16 5.68 18.09
C LEU A 529 21.88 6.00 16.80
N VAL A 530 21.99 7.28 16.44
CA VAL A 530 22.79 7.69 15.29
C VAL A 530 24.26 7.44 15.58
N TYR A 531 24.97 6.78 14.66
CA TYR A 531 26.37 6.42 14.87
C TYR A 531 27.15 6.32 13.56
N ASN A 532 28.28 7.02 13.49
CA ASN A 532 29.15 7.10 12.32
C ASN A 532 28.47 7.75 11.09
N ALA A 533 27.47 8.61 11.31
CA ALA A 533 26.80 9.40 10.29
C ALA A 533 27.43 10.80 10.20
N LYS A 534 27.45 11.40 9.01
CA LYS A 534 27.92 12.79 8.81
C LYS A 534 26.93 13.55 7.94
N ASP A 535 26.75 14.84 8.21
CA ASP A 535 25.77 15.70 7.53
C ASP A 535 24.39 15.01 7.41
N TRP A 536 23.92 14.44 8.53
CA TRP A 536 22.82 13.48 8.58
C TRP A 536 21.49 14.15 8.92
N THR A 537 20.42 13.71 8.26
CA THR A 537 19.04 14.08 8.57
C THR A 537 18.15 12.87 8.75
N MET A 538 17.07 12.99 9.53
CA MET A 538 16.03 11.97 9.67
C MET A 538 14.64 12.61 9.76
N PHE A 539 13.59 11.83 9.51
CA PHE A 539 12.20 12.25 9.66
C PHE A 539 11.26 11.05 9.96
N PHE A 540 10.01 11.38 10.31
CA PHE A 540 8.93 10.46 10.64
C PHE A 540 7.85 10.51 9.56
N MET A 541 7.29 9.34 9.23
CA MET A 541 6.16 9.20 8.32
C MET A 541 5.24 8.07 8.77
N GLY A 542 4.06 8.44 9.30
CA GLY A 542 2.98 7.53 9.64
C GLY A 542 1.73 8.25 10.14
N ASN A 543 0.69 7.48 10.47
CA ASN A 543 -0.55 8.02 11.05
C ASN A 543 -0.36 8.47 12.50
N SER A 544 -1.16 9.45 12.96
CA SER A 544 -1.01 9.99 14.30
C SER A 544 -2.31 10.35 15.01
N ASN A 545 -3.01 11.39 14.58
CA ASN A 545 -4.23 11.86 15.23
C ASN A 545 -5.39 10.90 15.00
N ILE A 546 -5.28 10.04 13.98
CA ILE A 546 -6.30 9.09 13.56
C ILE A 546 -5.71 7.68 13.47
N THR A 547 -6.38 6.70 14.07
CA THR A 547 -6.18 5.28 13.74
C THR A 547 -7.05 4.94 12.53
N SER A 548 -6.45 4.39 11.47
CA SER A 548 -7.16 4.08 10.23
C SER A 548 -8.00 2.80 10.31
N ASP A 549 -7.50 1.78 11.00
CA ASP A 549 -8.22 0.54 11.27
C ASP A 549 -9.24 0.73 12.40
N TRP A 550 -10.38 0.04 12.31
CA TRP A 550 -11.36 -0.03 13.38
C TRP A 550 -11.55 -1.48 13.80
N GLY A 551 -11.84 -1.69 15.08
CA GLY A 551 -12.26 -3.00 15.53
C GLY A 551 -13.59 -3.45 14.94
N LEU A 552 -13.87 -4.75 15.05
CA LEU A 552 -15.06 -5.38 14.50
C LEU A 552 -15.96 -5.92 15.61
N MET A 553 -17.28 -5.74 15.45
CA MET A 553 -18.32 -6.30 16.33
C MET A 553 -18.12 -6.06 17.83
N GLY A 554 -17.59 -4.88 18.20
CA GLY A 554 -17.37 -4.47 19.60
C GLY A 554 -15.90 -4.26 19.96
N GLY A 555 -14.97 -4.70 19.10
CA GLY A 555 -13.56 -4.43 19.26
C GLY A 555 -13.19 -2.97 18.99
N TYR A 556 -12.04 -2.56 19.51
CA TYR A 556 -11.48 -1.22 19.36
C TYR A 556 -10.41 -1.17 18.25
N PRO A 557 -10.18 0.02 17.66
CA PRO A 557 -8.99 0.30 16.84
C PRO A 557 -7.68 -0.04 17.56
N ALA A 558 -6.61 -0.24 16.79
CA ALA A 558 -5.25 -0.19 17.30
C ALA A 558 -4.89 1.20 17.88
N ALA A 559 -3.75 1.27 18.58
CA ALA A 559 -3.16 2.55 18.97
C ALA A 559 -2.66 3.33 17.74
N SER A 560 -2.75 4.66 17.81
CA SER A 560 -2.22 5.55 16.77
C SER A 560 -0.77 5.97 17.05
N GLY A 561 -0.09 6.47 16.03
CA GLY A 561 1.33 6.85 16.12
C GLY A 561 1.62 8.09 16.95
N TYR A 562 2.85 8.20 17.41
CA TYR A 562 3.44 9.38 18.05
C TYR A 562 4.92 9.46 17.68
N ARG A 563 5.55 10.60 17.94
CA ARG A 563 6.96 10.85 17.68
C ARG A 563 7.76 10.82 18.97
N PHE A 564 8.95 10.22 18.92
CA PHE A 564 10.01 10.42 19.91
C PHE A 564 11.35 10.58 19.18
N ALA A 565 12.00 11.72 19.38
CA ALA A 565 13.38 11.97 19.02
C ALA A 565 14.07 12.73 20.16
N ALA A 566 15.37 12.51 20.35
CA ALA A 566 16.16 13.25 21.33
C ALA A 566 17.48 13.71 20.72
N HIS A 567 17.69 15.03 20.74
CA HIS A 567 18.93 15.66 20.28
C HIS A 567 19.79 16.10 21.45
N ASP A 568 21.10 16.29 21.21
CA ASP A 568 22.03 16.79 22.23
C ASP A 568 22.04 15.91 23.49
N THR A 569 21.95 14.60 23.32
CA THR A 569 21.65 13.63 24.39
C THR A 569 22.72 13.49 25.48
N ASN A 570 23.93 14.00 25.22
CA ASN A 570 25.14 13.74 25.98
C ASN A 570 25.47 12.24 26.17
N LEU A 571 24.93 11.35 25.32
CA LEU A 571 25.04 9.91 25.54
C LEU A 571 26.48 9.39 25.50
N LYS A 572 27.39 10.06 24.78
CA LYS A 572 28.80 9.67 24.79
C LYS A 572 29.39 9.73 26.21
N GLU A 573 29.20 10.83 26.93
CA GLU A 573 29.71 10.99 28.30
C GLU A 573 28.97 10.07 29.29
N LEU A 574 27.66 9.91 29.10
CA LEU A 574 26.86 8.99 29.93
C LEU A 574 27.33 7.54 29.79
N ILE A 575 27.61 7.09 28.56
CA ILE A 575 28.17 5.76 28.28
C ILE A 575 29.56 5.62 28.91
N GLU A 576 30.46 6.59 28.70
CA GLU A 576 31.83 6.54 29.23
C GLU A 576 31.89 6.55 30.77
N SER A 577 30.94 7.22 31.42
CA SER A 577 30.83 7.27 32.89
C SER A 577 30.14 6.06 33.52
N GLY A 578 29.50 5.21 32.73
CA GLY A 578 28.70 4.07 33.21
C GLY A 578 27.35 4.46 33.81
N ALA A 579 26.80 5.61 33.43
CA ALA A 579 25.46 6.03 33.80
C ALA A 579 24.38 5.14 33.16
N GLU A 580 23.17 5.15 33.70
CA GLU A 580 22.02 4.52 33.04
C GLU A 580 21.69 5.24 31.74
N ILE A 581 21.36 4.47 30.69
CA ILE A 581 21.06 4.98 29.35
C ILE A 581 19.73 4.41 28.84
N PRO A 582 19.03 5.11 27.92
CA PRO A 582 17.85 4.57 27.26
C PRO A 582 18.15 3.27 26.50
N ILE A 583 17.46 2.18 26.86
CA ILE A 583 17.54 0.87 26.20
C ILE A 583 16.14 0.22 26.15
N GLY A 584 15.91 -0.66 25.17
CA GLY A 584 14.63 -1.36 25.02
C GLY A 584 13.55 -0.55 24.28
N GLY A 585 12.29 -0.70 24.70
CA GLY A 585 11.14 0.02 24.14
C GLY A 585 10.62 1.15 25.06
N ASP A 586 9.94 2.13 24.46
CA ASP A 586 9.22 3.19 25.18
C ASP A 586 7.89 2.64 25.71
N THR A 587 7.98 1.75 26.69
CA THR A 587 6.89 0.83 27.10
C THR A 587 5.58 1.53 27.43
N ASP A 588 5.60 2.62 28.21
CA ASP A 588 4.42 3.45 28.48
C ASP A 588 4.76 4.92 28.15
N PRO A 589 4.39 5.42 26.95
CA PRO A 589 4.73 6.77 26.52
C PRO A 589 4.05 7.87 27.36
N GLU A 590 3.05 7.52 28.18
CA GLU A 590 2.42 8.43 29.15
C GLU A 590 3.27 8.57 30.44
N ASN A 591 4.10 7.57 30.73
CA ASN A 591 5.00 7.51 31.88
C ASN A 591 6.43 7.14 31.43
N PRO A 592 7.07 7.97 30.60
CA PRO A 592 8.31 7.59 29.92
C PRO A 592 9.49 7.52 30.89
N LYS A 593 10.38 6.54 30.66
CA LYS A 593 11.61 6.38 31.45
C LYS A 593 12.82 7.07 30.81
N TYR A 594 12.88 7.10 29.47
CA TYR A 594 14.01 7.63 28.73
C TYR A 594 14.32 9.08 29.09
N ASP A 595 13.28 9.90 29.16
CA ASP A 595 13.37 11.34 29.33
C ASP A 595 14.15 11.75 30.60
N ALA A 596 14.06 10.95 31.67
CA ALA A 596 14.80 11.18 32.91
C ALA A 596 16.29 10.77 32.86
N LEU A 597 16.67 9.88 31.92
CA LEU A 597 18.03 9.36 31.76
C LEU A 597 18.92 10.29 30.92
N ILE A 598 18.32 11.19 30.15
CA ILE A 598 19.00 12.14 29.25
C ILE A 598 18.55 13.58 29.57
N PRO A 599 18.84 14.09 30.78
CA PRO A 599 18.27 15.36 31.27
C PRO A 599 18.70 16.60 30.48
N ASP A 600 19.81 16.52 29.73
CA ASP A 600 20.33 17.61 28.91
C ASP A 600 19.77 17.60 27.47
N ALA A 601 19.02 16.56 27.10
CA ALA A 601 18.56 16.38 25.73
C ALA A 601 17.42 17.34 25.34
N GLN A 602 17.40 17.73 24.07
CA GLN A 602 16.23 18.34 23.45
C GLN A 602 15.30 17.24 22.95
N ILE A 603 14.28 16.92 23.75
CA ILE A 603 13.34 15.84 23.46
C ILE A 603 12.12 16.37 22.69
N LYS A 604 11.84 15.75 21.53
CA LYS A 604 10.59 15.91 20.78
C LYS A 604 9.71 14.69 21.00
N ARG A 605 8.71 14.83 21.89
CA ARG A 605 7.72 13.79 22.22
C ARG A 605 6.30 14.35 22.05
N ASP A 606 5.66 14.01 20.95
CA ASP A 606 4.35 14.57 20.58
C ASP A 606 3.60 13.68 19.57
N LYS A 607 2.44 14.16 19.09
CA LYS A 607 1.62 13.47 18.09
C LYS A 607 2.01 13.80 16.65
N GLN A 608 3.08 14.55 16.38
CA GLN A 608 3.47 14.90 15.02
C GLN A 608 4.24 13.75 14.34
N ALA A 609 3.54 12.69 13.92
CA ALA A 609 4.16 11.52 13.27
C ALA A 609 4.46 11.70 11.77
N VAL A 610 4.28 12.92 11.25
CA VAL A 610 4.67 13.32 9.90
C VAL A 610 5.54 14.56 10.00
N THR A 611 6.78 14.47 9.53
CA THR A 611 7.76 15.56 9.58
C THR A 611 8.53 15.62 8.27
N THR A 612 9.13 16.76 7.97
CA THR A 612 10.20 16.86 6.96
C THR A 612 11.55 16.60 7.60
N GLU A 613 12.62 16.52 6.79
CA GLU A 613 13.97 16.28 7.29
C GLU A 613 14.39 17.25 8.40
N GLU A 614 15.05 16.70 9.41
CA GLU A 614 15.68 17.42 10.51
C GLU A 614 17.09 16.89 10.72
N ALA A 615 18.02 17.75 11.11
CA ALA A 615 19.40 17.36 11.35
C ALA A 615 19.52 16.47 12.60
N PHE A 616 20.28 15.38 12.48
CA PHE A 616 20.66 14.51 13.57
C PHE A 616 22.18 14.36 13.58
N LYS A 617 22.77 14.18 14.75
CA LYS A 617 24.20 13.89 14.91
C LYS A 617 24.41 12.57 15.62
N ASP A 618 25.64 12.05 15.54
CA ASP A 618 26.05 10.91 16.35
C ASP A 618 25.63 11.12 17.81
N TYR A 619 25.10 10.05 18.39
CA TYR A 619 24.49 9.96 19.72
C TYR A 619 23.08 10.55 19.89
N ASP A 620 22.45 11.12 18.86
CA ASP A 620 21.02 11.43 18.91
C ASP A 620 20.16 10.15 18.81
N LEU A 621 18.93 10.21 19.32
CA LEU A 621 18.01 9.07 19.38
C LEU A 621 16.77 9.26 18.48
N TYR A 622 16.33 8.15 17.88
CA TYR A 622 15.09 8.05 17.10
C TYR A 622 14.33 6.79 17.52
N LEU A 623 13.02 6.90 17.79
CA LEU A 623 12.14 5.74 18.02
C LEU A 623 11.40 5.35 16.74
N ASN A 624 11.68 4.18 16.20
CA ASN A 624 10.86 3.59 15.15
C ASN A 624 9.73 2.77 15.79
N TYR A 625 8.48 3.17 15.57
CA TYR A 625 7.31 2.50 16.12
C TYR A 625 6.49 1.90 14.97
N MET A 626 6.19 0.60 15.00
CA MET A 626 5.34 -0.11 14.04
C MET A 626 3.95 -0.35 14.63
N ARG A 627 2.88 -0.17 13.85
CA ARG A 627 1.50 -0.17 14.41
C ARG A 627 0.96 -1.56 14.76
N GLY A 628 -0.05 -1.58 15.63
CA GLY A 628 -0.85 -2.76 15.93
C GLY A 628 -2.03 -2.92 14.97
N GLY A 629 -2.71 -4.07 15.04
CA GLY A 629 -3.94 -4.36 14.30
C GLY A 629 -5.21 -4.17 15.15
N PRO A 630 -6.40 -4.09 14.52
CA PRO A 630 -7.67 -3.88 15.21
C PRO A 630 -8.17 -5.12 15.99
N GLY A 631 -8.95 -4.91 17.06
CA GLY A 631 -9.54 -5.96 17.88
C GLY A 631 -10.91 -6.46 17.39
N TYR A 632 -11.37 -7.60 17.92
CA TYR A 632 -12.67 -8.22 17.61
C TYR A 632 -13.48 -8.47 18.89
N GLY A 633 -14.78 -8.13 18.88
CA GLY A 633 -15.72 -8.41 19.99
C GLY A 633 -15.55 -7.51 21.22
N ASP A 634 -16.53 -7.50 22.14
CA ASP A 634 -16.47 -6.70 23.37
C ASP A 634 -15.29 -7.15 24.27
N PRO A 635 -14.37 -6.24 24.66
CA PRO A 635 -13.27 -6.57 25.58
C PRO A 635 -13.69 -7.24 26.89
N LEU A 636 -14.90 -6.99 27.40
CA LEU A 636 -15.40 -7.65 28.62
C LEU A 636 -15.72 -9.15 28.42
N GLU A 637 -15.74 -9.64 27.18
CA GLU A 637 -15.92 -11.05 26.84
C GLU A 637 -14.60 -11.80 26.65
N ARG A 638 -13.46 -11.10 26.72
CA ARG A 638 -12.14 -11.74 26.65
C ARG A 638 -11.98 -12.73 27.81
N ASP A 639 -11.32 -13.85 27.56
CA ASP A 639 -10.89 -14.76 28.63
C ASP A 639 -10.00 -14.00 29.62
N PRO A 640 -10.38 -13.90 30.91
CA PRO A 640 -9.58 -13.20 31.91
C PRO A 640 -8.14 -13.72 31.99
N GLN A 641 -7.92 -15.02 31.83
CA GLN A 641 -6.56 -15.57 31.87
C GLN A 641 -5.71 -15.07 30.71
N ALA A 642 -6.28 -14.96 29.51
CA ALA A 642 -5.59 -14.39 28.35
C ALA A 642 -5.20 -12.91 28.56
N VAL A 643 -5.95 -12.15 29.36
CA VAL A 643 -5.58 -10.77 29.73
C VAL A 643 -4.38 -10.75 30.68
N ILE A 644 -4.32 -11.68 31.63
CA ILE A 644 -3.18 -11.83 32.55
C ILE A 644 -1.93 -12.28 31.78
N ASP A 645 -2.08 -13.23 30.85
CA ASP A 645 -1.00 -13.69 29.99
C ASP A 645 -0.48 -12.55 29.09
N ASP A 646 -1.37 -11.73 28.52
CA ASP A 646 -1.01 -10.53 27.76
C ASP A 646 -0.24 -9.50 28.60
N MET A 647 -0.64 -9.30 29.86
CA MET A 647 0.03 -8.37 30.77
C MET A 647 1.43 -8.87 31.15
N ASN A 648 1.55 -10.13 31.54
CA ASN A 648 2.84 -10.76 31.87
C ASN A 648 3.77 -10.85 30.64
N GLY A 649 3.20 -11.04 29.44
CA GLY A 649 3.92 -11.09 28.17
C GLY A 649 4.28 -9.74 27.56
N GLY A 650 3.91 -8.62 28.19
CA GLY A 650 4.22 -7.27 27.70
C GLY A 650 3.38 -6.80 26.51
N TYR A 651 2.26 -7.45 26.21
CA TYR A 651 1.33 -7.04 25.15
C TYR A 651 0.36 -5.96 25.63
N VAL A 652 -0.05 -6.00 26.91
CA VAL A 652 -1.01 -5.08 27.51
C VAL A 652 -0.39 -4.44 28.75
N LEU A 653 -0.57 -3.13 28.90
CA LEU A 653 -0.09 -2.42 30.09
C LEU A 653 -0.97 -2.74 31.31
N PRO A 654 -0.39 -2.87 32.53
CA PRO A 654 -1.17 -3.17 33.74
C PRO A 654 -2.35 -2.22 33.98
N ARG A 655 -2.19 -0.92 33.71
CA ARG A 655 -3.26 0.09 33.86
C ARG A 655 -4.47 -0.13 32.94
N LEU A 656 -4.32 -0.89 31.85
CA LEU A 656 -5.38 -1.18 30.90
C LEU A 656 -6.19 -2.43 31.27
N VAL A 657 -5.65 -3.31 32.12
CA VAL A 657 -6.26 -4.60 32.47
C VAL A 657 -7.61 -4.40 33.16
N GLU A 658 -7.67 -3.57 34.20
CA GLU A 658 -8.92 -3.27 34.90
C GLU A 658 -9.84 -2.36 34.08
N THR A 659 -9.28 -1.31 33.45
CA THR A 659 -10.08 -0.24 32.82
C THR A 659 -10.70 -0.65 31.49
N VAL A 660 -10.05 -1.52 30.71
CA VAL A 660 -10.51 -1.95 29.39
C VAL A 660 -11.21 -3.31 29.44
N TYR A 661 -10.61 -4.29 30.12
CA TYR A 661 -11.09 -5.68 30.11
C TYR A 661 -11.91 -6.05 31.35
N GLY A 662 -11.93 -5.18 32.37
CA GLY A 662 -12.61 -5.44 33.64
C GLY A 662 -12.02 -6.62 34.41
N VAL A 663 -10.74 -6.93 34.20
CA VAL A 663 -10.05 -8.05 34.86
C VAL A 663 -9.27 -7.53 36.05
N LYS A 664 -9.37 -8.22 37.19
CA LYS A 664 -8.56 -7.96 38.37
C LYS A 664 -7.40 -8.92 38.44
N ALA A 665 -6.26 -8.39 38.86
CA ALA A 665 -5.04 -9.14 39.03
C ALA A 665 -4.42 -8.88 40.40
N THR A 666 -3.78 -9.89 40.96
CA THR A 666 -2.95 -9.77 42.16
C THR A 666 -1.51 -10.11 41.81
N GLU A 667 -0.56 -9.29 42.27
CA GLU A 667 0.85 -9.54 42.05
C GLU A 667 1.40 -10.51 43.10
N ASN A 668 2.10 -11.56 42.65
CA ASN A 668 2.76 -12.54 43.49
C ASN A 668 4.16 -12.84 42.91
N ASP A 669 5.22 -12.53 43.65
CA ASP A 669 6.63 -12.69 43.22
C ASP A 669 6.95 -12.13 41.82
N GLY A 670 6.33 -10.99 41.46
CA GLY A 670 6.55 -10.30 40.18
C GLY A 670 5.80 -10.91 38.99
N VAL A 671 4.95 -11.91 39.23
CA VAL A 671 4.00 -12.46 38.25
C VAL A 671 2.59 -12.06 38.66
N TRP A 672 1.80 -11.59 37.70
CA TRP A 672 0.40 -11.29 37.96
C TRP A 672 -0.45 -12.54 37.83
N GLU A 673 -1.35 -12.75 38.80
CA GLU A 673 -2.31 -13.85 38.86
C GLU A 673 -3.74 -13.31 38.82
N LEU A 674 -4.66 -14.10 38.26
CA LEU A 674 -6.07 -13.73 38.09
C LEU A 674 -6.83 -13.73 39.44
N ASP A 675 -7.55 -12.64 39.74
CA ASP A 675 -8.63 -12.64 40.73
C ASP A 675 -9.98 -12.84 40.03
N GLU A 676 -10.45 -14.09 39.98
CA GLU A 676 -11.71 -14.47 39.32
C GLU A 676 -12.91 -13.72 39.92
N SER A 677 -13.03 -13.74 41.25
CA SER A 677 -14.16 -13.16 41.96
C SER A 677 -14.24 -11.64 41.81
N GLY A 678 -13.08 -10.98 41.87
CA GLY A 678 -12.97 -9.54 41.67
C GLY A 678 -13.23 -9.14 40.21
N THR A 679 -12.83 -9.98 39.26
CA THR A 679 -13.10 -9.80 37.83
C THR A 679 -14.59 -9.88 37.51
N GLU A 680 -15.29 -10.89 38.02
CA GLU A 680 -16.75 -11.03 37.81
C GLU A 680 -17.49 -9.77 38.29
N LYS A 681 -17.21 -9.35 39.52
CA LYS A 681 -17.80 -8.14 40.10
C LYS A 681 -17.45 -6.88 39.30
N LEU A 682 -16.19 -6.71 38.91
CA LEU A 682 -15.76 -5.53 38.14
C LEU A 682 -16.45 -5.48 36.78
N ARG A 683 -16.58 -6.61 36.07
CA ARG A 683 -17.31 -6.68 34.81
C ARG A 683 -18.80 -6.34 34.96
N GLU A 684 -19.45 -6.80 36.02
CA GLU A 684 -20.83 -6.39 36.32
C GLU A 684 -20.95 -4.89 36.56
N ASP A 685 -20.03 -4.31 37.33
CA ASP A 685 -20.04 -2.88 37.63
C ASP A 685 -19.77 -2.04 36.37
N ILE A 686 -18.83 -2.45 35.50
CA ILE A 686 -18.61 -1.78 34.20
C ILE A 686 -19.85 -1.85 33.32
N ARG A 687 -20.60 -2.96 33.31
CA ARG A 687 -21.86 -3.06 32.56
C ARG A 687 -22.90 -2.05 33.06
N LYS A 688 -23.03 -1.87 34.38
CA LYS A 688 -23.90 -0.85 34.98
C LYS A 688 -23.43 0.56 34.63
N ASP A 689 -22.12 0.82 34.68
CA ASP A 689 -21.53 2.11 34.34
C ASP A 689 -21.75 2.47 32.86
N ARG A 690 -21.62 1.51 31.94
CA ARG A 690 -21.92 1.71 30.52
C ARG A 690 -23.37 2.12 30.32
N LEU A 691 -24.32 1.47 31.01
CA LEU A 691 -25.74 1.85 30.95
C LEU A 691 -25.99 3.24 31.55
N ALA A 692 -25.31 3.59 32.64
CA ALA A 692 -25.47 4.89 33.31
C ALA A 692 -24.88 6.06 32.51
N LYS A 693 -23.78 5.83 31.77
CA LYS A 693 -23.13 6.85 30.92
C LYS A 693 -23.75 6.94 29.52
N ALA A 694 -24.37 5.87 29.04
CA ALA A 694 -25.00 5.84 27.72
C ALA A 694 -26.21 6.78 27.67
N LYS A 695 -26.37 7.45 26.53
CA LYS A 695 -27.58 8.17 26.15
C LYS A 695 -28.21 7.51 24.93
N PRO A 696 -29.55 7.54 24.78
CA PRO A 696 -30.19 7.12 23.53
C PRO A 696 -29.56 7.82 22.32
N VAL A 697 -29.34 7.08 21.23
CA VAL A 697 -28.70 7.63 20.01
C VAL A 697 -29.46 8.84 19.47
N SER A 698 -30.78 8.85 19.58
CA SER A 698 -31.62 9.99 19.16
C SER A 698 -31.37 11.28 19.95
N GLU A 699 -30.93 11.20 21.21
CA GLU A 699 -30.56 12.38 22.01
C GLU A 699 -29.20 12.91 21.58
N TRP A 700 -28.20 12.03 21.45
CA TRP A 700 -26.89 12.39 20.91
C TRP A 700 -27.00 12.99 19.51
N MET A 701 -27.80 12.40 18.62
CA MET A 701 -27.97 12.88 17.24
C MET A 701 -28.54 14.29 17.19
N LYS A 702 -29.42 14.68 18.13
CA LYS A 702 -29.94 16.06 18.20
C LYS A 702 -28.84 17.05 18.57
N GLU A 703 -27.99 16.70 19.53
CA GLU A 703 -26.85 17.51 19.95
C GLU A 703 -25.85 17.67 18.79
N GLU A 704 -25.51 16.57 18.11
CA GLU A 704 -24.55 16.60 17.00
C GLU A 704 -25.11 17.31 15.77
N ARG A 705 -26.39 17.12 15.44
CA ARG A 705 -27.09 17.88 14.39
C ARG A 705 -27.01 19.38 14.63
N GLN A 706 -27.22 19.82 15.87
CA GLN A 706 -27.11 21.25 16.20
C GLN A 706 -25.69 21.75 15.97
N ARG A 707 -24.67 20.98 16.37
CA ARG A 707 -23.26 21.32 16.06
C ARG A 707 -22.99 21.41 14.56
N ILE A 708 -23.57 20.53 13.74
CA ILE A 708 -23.43 20.56 12.28
C ILE A 708 -24.07 21.83 11.71
N ILE A 709 -25.29 22.17 12.13
CA ILE A 709 -25.99 23.41 11.73
C ILE A 709 -25.15 24.63 12.08
N ASP A 710 -24.58 24.65 13.28
CA ASP A 710 -23.73 25.73 13.78
C ASP A 710 -22.31 25.70 13.21
N LYS A 711 -21.99 24.75 12.30
CA LYS A 711 -20.65 24.51 11.72
C LYS A 711 -19.54 24.40 12.79
N LYS A 712 -19.87 23.78 13.93
CA LYS A 712 -18.99 23.65 15.11
C LYS A 712 -18.14 22.37 15.05
N ALA A 713 -17.15 22.37 14.16
CA ALA A 713 -16.13 21.34 14.04
C ALA A 713 -14.75 21.95 13.73
N ALA A 714 -13.68 21.18 13.93
CA ALA A 714 -12.35 21.59 13.50
C ALA A 714 -12.32 21.78 11.97
N ILE A 715 -11.52 22.73 11.50
CA ILE A 715 -11.39 23.03 10.06
C ILE A 715 -11.07 21.80 9.19
N PRO A 716 -10.12 20.89 9.55
CA PRO A 716 -9.88 19.67 8.76
C PRO A 716 -11.13 18.79 8.60
N VAL A 717 -12.02 18.73 9.60
CA VAL A 717 -13.29 17.98 9.52
C VAL A 717 -14.25 18.66 8.55
N GLN A 718 -14.38 19.99 8.63
CA GLN A 718 -15.24 20.76 7.72
C GLN A 718 -14.74 20.65 6.26
N LEU A 719 -13.42 20.76 6.06
CA LEU A 719 -12.77 20.65 4.76
C LEU A 719 -12.99 19.27 4.13
N MET A 720 -12.80 18.19 4.91
CA MET A 720 -13.07 16.83 4.47
C MET A 720 -14.51 16.67 3.94
N TYR A 721 -15.52 17.11 4.70
CA TYR A 721 -16.91 17.05 4.26
C TYR A 721 -17.18 17.92 3.03
N ALA A 722 -16.67 19.16 2.99
CA ALA A 722 -16.85 20.06 1.84
C ALA A 722 -16.30 19.45 0.54
N GLN A 723 -15.11 18.84 0.59
CA GLN A 723 -14.49 18.15 -0.54
C GLN A 723 -15.32 16.94 -0.97
N SER A 724 -15.71 16.09 -0.02
CA SER A 724 -16.54 14.91 -0.28
C SER A 724 -17.91 15.25 -0.84
N PHE A 725 -18.56 16.33 -0.39
CA PHE A 725 -19.86 16.77 -0.91
C PHE A 725 -19.79 17.28 -2.34
N LYS A 726 -18.68 17.92 -2.71
CA LYS A 726 -18.49 18.40 -4.08
C LYS A 726 -18.33 17.24 -5.06
N LEU A 727 -17.51 16.25 -4.71
CA LEU A 727 -17.21 15.10 -5.56
C LEU A 727 -18.27 14.00 -5.50
N GLY A 728 -19.02 13.90 -4.40
CA GLY A 728 -20.02 12.85 -4.18
C GLY A 728 -21.42 13.39 -3.88
N GLN A 729 -22.25 13.57 -4.91
CA GLN A 729 -23.59 14.13 -4.74
C GLN A 729 -24.53 13.17 -4.00
N ARG A 730 -24.37 11.85 -4.18
CA ARG A 730 -25.13 10.86 -3.40
C ARG A 730 -24.77 10.95 -1.92
N PHE A 731 -23.48 11.01 -1.60
CA PHE A 731 -23.01 11.15 -0.23
C PHE A 731 -23.52 12.44 0.44
N ARG A 732 -23.49 13.57 -0.29
CA ARG A 732 -24.07 14.84 0.19
C ARG A 732 -25.54 14.70 0.52
N LYS A 733 -26.32 14.06 -0.37
CA LYS A 733 -27.75 13.84 -0.16
C LYS A 733 -27.99 12.95 1.07
N GLU A 734 -27.30 11.82 1.17
CA GLU A 734 -27.42 10.89 2.29
C GLU A 734 -27.07 11.55 3.64
N PHE A 735 -26.01 12.38 3.66
CA PHE A 735 -25.65 13.15 4.85
C PHE A 735 -26.76 14.12 5.27
N ARG A 736 -27.32 14.87 4.31
CA ARG A 736 -28.40 15.84 4.58
C ARG A 736 -29.67 15.15 5.05
N ASP A 737 -30.03 14.02 4.43
CA ASP A 737 -31.21 13.23 4.79
C ASP A 737 -31.04 12.62 6.20
N PHE A 738 -29.87 12.06 6.50
CA PHE A 738 -29.58 11.43 7.79
C PHE A 738 -29.65 12.44 8.95
N TRP A 739 -29.11 13.64 8.74
CA TRP A 739 -29.08 14.70 9.75
C TRP A 739 -30.25 15.67 9.67
N ASP A 740 -31.22 15.48 8.76
CA ASP A 740 -32.36 16.38 8.56
C ASP A 740 -31.91 17.85 8.45
N ILE A 741 -30.97 18.14 7.54
CA ILE A 741 -30.30 19.45 7.45
C ILE A 741 -31.17 20.45 6.67
N PRO A 742 -31.40 21.68 7.17
CA PRO A 742 -32.16 22.72 6.49
C PRO A 742 -31.65 23.02 5.07
N GLU A 743 -32.56 23.26 4.12
CA GLU A 743 -32.22 23.50 2.69
C GLU A 743 -31.22 24.65 2.47
N ASP A 744 -31.26 25.67 3.33
CA ASP A 744 -30.39 26.85 3.29
C ASP A 744 -29.01 26.64 3.94
N TRP A 745 -28.81 25.53 4.66
CA TRP A 745 -27.49 25.17 5.18
C TRP A 745 -26.60 24.66 4.04
N ASP A 746 -25.40 25.20 3.92
CA ASP A 746 -24.37 24.67 3.03
C ASP A 746 -22.99 24.75 3.68
N LEU A 747 -22.07 23.89 3.22
CA LEU A 747 -20.68 23.84 3.64
C LEU A 747 -19.79 23.85 2.41
N LEU A 748 -19.36 25.04 2.01
CA LEU A 748 -18.51 25.25 0.85
C LEU A 748 -17.06 25.39 1.27
N GLU A 749 -16.16 24.81 0.48
CA GLU A 749 -14.72 24.89 0.73
C GLU A 749 -14.17 26.32 0.63
N GLU A 750 -14.76 27.20 -0.18
CA GLU A 750 -14.39 28.63 -0.24
C GLU A 750 -14.64 29.40 1.05
N ASP A 751 -15.60 28.96 1.85
CA ASP A 751 -15.96 29.64 3.08
C ASP A 751 -14.99 29.31 4.22
N LEU A 752 -14.11 28.32 4.02
CA LEU A 752 -13.16 27.88 5.03
C LEU A 752 -11.88 28.72 4.96
N PRO A 753 -11.29 29.09 6.12
CA PRO A 753 -10.11 29.96 6.19
C PRO A 753 -8.81 29.19 5.90
N VAL A 754 -8.76 28.45 4.79
CA VAL A 754 -7.63 27.60 4.38
C VAL A 754 -7.37 27.69 2.88
N PRO A 755 -6.15 27.41 2.41
CA PRO A 755 -5.87 27.34 0.98
C PRO A 755 -6.74 26.27 0.27
N SER A 756 -7.28 26.60 -0.90
CA SER A 756 -8.14 25.70 -1.69
C SER A 756 -7.61 25.50 -3.13
N PHE A 757 -6.29 25.52 -3.32
CA PHE A 757 -5.67 25.29 -4.63
C PHE A 757 -5.99 23.88 -5.12
N GLY A 758 -6.26 23.72 -6.42
CA GLY A 758 -6.65 22.44 -7.03
C GLY A 758 -8.15 22.10 -6.91
N ARG A 759 -8.94 22.91 -6.18
CA ARG A 759 -10.38 22.70 -5.99
C ARG A 759 -11.20 22.75 -7.28
N ASP A 760 -10.98 23.77 -8.12
CA ASP A 760 -11.78 24.01 -9.35
C ASP A 760 -10.96 23.89 -10.64
N ARG A 761 -9.63 23.91 -10.52
CA ARG A 761 -8.70 23.94 -11.66
C ARG A 761 -7.77 22.75 -11.53
N ALA A 762 -8.01 21.77 -12.38
CA ALA A 762 -7.20 20.58 -12.53
C ALA A 762 -6.91 20.37 -14.03
N MET A 763 -5.78 19.75 -14.35
CA MET A 763 -5.44 19.33 -15.72
C MET A 763 -4.99 17.88 -15.70
N ASP A 764 -5.80 17.00 -16.27
CA ASP A 764 -5.52 15.57 -16.32
C ASP A 764 -4.35 15.27 -17.28
N ILE A 765 -3.68 14.13 -17.09
CA ILE A 765 -2.58 13.73 -17.96
C ILE A 765 -3.05 13.44 -19.39
N SER A 766 -4.29 12.98 -19.56
CA SER A 766 -4.93 12.73 -20.87
C SER A 766 -5.18 13.98 -21.70
N GLU A 767 -5.04 15.18 -21.11
CA GLU A 767 -5.13 16.44 -21.85
C GLU A 767 -3.82 16.80 -22.56
N LEU A 768 -2.73 16.06 -22.32
CA LEU A 768 -1.48 16.24 -23.07
C LEU A 768 -1.56 15.58 -24.46
N PRO A 769 -0.83 16.10 -25.46
CA PRO A 769 -0.78 15.51 -26.79
C PRO A 769 -0.31 14.06 -26.74
N ASP A 770 -0.93 13.20 -27.56
CA ASP A 770 -0.58 11.78 -27.75
C ASP A 770 -0.71 10.89 -26.50
N VAL A 771 -1.43 11.34 -25.48
CA VAL A 771 -1.69 10.54 -24.27
C VAL A 771 -3.06 9.87 -24.32
N HIS A 772 -3.04 8.53 -24.39
CA HIS A 772 -4.22 7.66 -24.39
C HIS A 772 -4.21 6.82 -23.11
N MET A 773 -4.93 7.30 -22.10
CA MET A 773 -5.02 6.59 -20.81
C MET A 773 -5.95 5.38 -20.90
N VAL A 774 -5.51 4.24 -20.36
CA VAL A 774 -6.32 3.04 -20.22
C VAL A 774 -7.31 3.22 -19.07
N LYS A 775 -8.59 2.92 -19.30
CA LYS A 775 -9.63 2.96 -18.27
C LYS A 775 -9.89 1.57 -17.70
N PHE A 776 -9.84 1.46 -16.37
CA PHE A 776 -10.04 0.20 -15.64
C PHE A 776 -11.26 0.21 -14.70
N VAL A 777 -11.83 1.39 -14.45
CA VAL A 777 -12.88 1.60 -13.44
C VAL A 777 -14.02 2.43 -14.02
N GLU A 778 -15.19 2.36 -13.40
CA GLU A 778 -16.21 3.40 -13.55
C GLU A 778 -15.74 4.68 -12.81
N GLU A 779 -15.84 5.84 -13.45
CA GLU A 779 -15.31 7.12 -12.95
C GLU A 779 -16.39 8.17 -12.65
#